data_AF-A0AAN6XT77-F1
#
_entry.id   AF-A0AAN6XT77-F1
#
_cell.length_a   1.000
_cell.length_b   1.000
_cell.length_c   1.000
_cell.angle_alpha   90.00
_cell.angle_beta   90.00
_cell.angle_gamma   90.00
#
_symmetry.space_group_name_H-M   'P 1'
#
loop_
_entity.id
_entity.type
_entity.pdbx_description
1 polymer ?
#
loop_
_entity_poly.entity_id
_entity_poly.type
_entity_poly.pdbx_seq_one_letter_code
_entity_poly.pdbx_strand_id
1 'polypeptide(L)'
;MAAGITESWPINEIVYTAIVGLIMVAAFLEWFLWIAAFMYCLWKVFVKAEHWTVRFLAVLVGIAFVLLRFIFLPIMVVTLPLPSAVVRIWPTAMVSFLQWFAFYSFAGLLTLPWLFCVYQIVTHQLGRKKRIKQVLDEVSAPKVVIVMPCYREEPDVLVTAVNSVVECDYPPSCIHVFLSFDGDQEDELYLNTIEKLGVPLTLESYPKSIDVAYKAARVTVSRFPHGGKRHCQKMTFKLIDKVYHEYLKRNDNLFILFIDSDCILDRVCLQNFVYDMELSPGNKRDMLAMTGVITSTTRKHSLITLLQDMEYIHGQLFERTVESGCGAVTCLPGALTMLRFSAFRRMAKYYFADKAEQCEDLFDFAKSHLGEDRWLTHLFMIGAKKRYQIQMCTSAFCKTEAVQTMRSLIKQRRRWFLGFITNEVCMLTDWRLWKKYPILCLVRFMQNTIRTTALLFFIMVLALMTTSKRINDLPVGFIAISLGLNWLMMFYFGAKLRRFKIWLYPLMFVLNPFFNWYYMIYGIFTAGQRTWGGPRADAAAADSTTTAQEAIEQAEKTGDDLNIVPESFIPAAQERHGVEKAKASAIKRSKSVLQPPDQVIGKFAAPERTPSGWYQHPDESMASVGVFARSSPHLESKAEQPRDSTDSTSSAQTENYSVYVPRRVESIMGEEDRRKYDLAHASQINQFASTSRIFQGPPAGQVYEYPESELQRAGFIDANAPNSTRSGAHRRLESNDSAGSSFQDHHGPESSVDSFQTSRQSPVPPRSTAEGRSGRIPLGRASWVHTSTSDQVETQMDDSPRRRGTTPQSRSRGNHHR
;
A
#
# COMPACT_ATOMS: atom_id res chain seq x y z
N MET A 1 33.98 34.54 -32.46
CA MET A 1 33.29 33.48 -33.24
C MET A 1 31.82 33.84 -33.45
N ALA A 2 31.54 35.01 -34.04
CA ALA A 2 30.19 35.48 -34.33
C ALA A 2 30.14 35.98 -35.80
N ALA A 3 30.61 35.14 -36.72
CA ALA A 3 30.51 35.39 -38.15
C ALA A 3 29.79 34.18 -38.76
N GLY A 4 28.58 34.41 -39.30
CA GLY A 4 27.84 33.43 -40.09
C GLY A 4 26.55 32.89 -39.47
N ILE A 5 25.57 33.77 -39.19
CA ILE A 5 24.15 33.35 -39.16
C ILE A 5 23.40 34.22 -40.18
N THR A 6 23.78 34.09 -41.45
CA THR A 6 23.09 34.75 -42.58
C THR A 6 22.42 33.73 -43.52
N GLU A 7 22.50 32.43 -43.22
CA GLU A 7 21.74 31.40 -43.93
C GLU A 7 20.33 31.31 -43.37
N SER A 8 19.32 31.46 -44.23
CA SER A 8 17.92 31.22 -43.90
C SER A 8 17.75 29.76 -43.44
N TRP A 9 17.16 29.57 -42.26
CA TRP A 9 16.97 28.22 -41.71
C TRP A 9 16.11 27.37 -42.64
N PRO A 10 16.45 26.08 -42.86
CA PRO A 10 15.60 25.16 -43.59
C PRO A 10 14.19 25.08 -42.98
N ILE A 11 13.14 25.02 -43.79
CA ILE A 11 11.74 25.00 -43.32
C ILE A 11 11.50 23.85 -42.34
N ASN A 12 12.10 22.68 -42.58
CA ASN A 12 12.03 21.53 -41.68
C ASN A 12 12.70 21.79 -40.32
N GLU A 13 13.82 22.54 -40.26
CA GLU A 13 14.45 22.93 -38.99
C GLU A 13 13.59 23.97 -38.26
N ILE A 14 12.92 24.88 -38.96
CA ILE A 14 11.99 25.86 -38.38
C ILE A 14 10.79 25.13 -37.73
N VAL A 15 10.13 24.24 -38.47
CA VAL A 15 8.99 23.46 -37.98
C VAL A 15 9.39 22.57 -36.79
N TYR A 16 10.53 21.89 -36.90
CA TYR A 16 11.09 21.09 -35.81
C TYR A 16 11.34 21.93 -34.54
N THR A 17 11.97 23.09 -34.71
CA THR A 17 12.27 24.00 -33.59
C THR A 17 11.02 24.56 -32.96
N ALA A 18 9.96 24.83 -33.73
CA ALA A 18 8.68 25.30 -33.19
C ALA A 18 8.01 24.22 -32.30
N ILE A 19 7.99 22.96 -32.75
CA ILE A 19 7.38 21.85 -32.01
C ILE A 19 8.22 21.49 -30.78
N VAL A 20 9.52 21.26 -30.96
CA VAL A 20 10.42 20.87 -29.87
C VAL A 20 10.64 22.01 -28.90
N GLY A 21 10.65 23.26 -29.36
CA GLY A 21 10.76 24.44 -28.52
C GLY A 21 9.65 24.52 -27.46
N LEU A 22 8.42 24.17 -27.81
CA LEU A 22 7.30 24.16 -26.87
C LEU A 22 7.49 23.09 -25.77
N ILE A 23 7.97 21.91 -26.16
CA ILE A 23 8.27 20.82 -25.22
C ILE A 23 9.50 21.16 -24.36
N MET A 24 10.50 21.85 -24.91
CA MET A 24 11.64 22.35 -24.16
C MET A 24 11.23 23.40 -23.11
N VAL A 25 10.31 24.31 -23.45
CA VAL A 25 9.74 25.26 -22.48
C VAL A 25 8.99 24.52 -21.39
N ALA A 26 8.20 23.50 -21.74
CA ALA A 26 7.51 22.65 -20.76
C ALA A 26 8.50 21.92 -19.83
N ALA A 27 9.59 21.37 -20.36
CA ALA A 27 10.64 20.71 -19.59
C ALA A 27 11.42 21.68 -18.69
N PHE A 28 11.68 22.90 -19.17
CA PHE A 28 12.32 23.95 -18.38
C PHE A 28 11.42 24.41 -17.22
N LEU A 29 10.12 24.58 -17.49
CA LEU A 29 9.13 24.87 -16.46
C LEU A 29 9.08 23.75 -15.42
N GLU A 30 9.09 22.48 -15.85
CA GLU A 30 9.15 21.33 -14.95
C GLU A 30 10.39 21.41 -14.04
N TRP A 31 11.55 21.65 -14.66
CA TRP A 31 12.83 21.70 -13.96
C TRP A 31 12.88 22.80 -12.91
N PHE A 32 12.37 24.00 -13.24
CA PHE A 32 12.28 25.13 -12.33
C PHE A 32 11.29 24.86 -11.19
N LEU A 33 10.07 24.39 -11.51
CA LEU A 33 9.03 24.13 -10.52
C LEU A 33 9.45 23.02 -9.54
N TRP A 34 10.17 22.00 -10.01
CA TRP A 34 10.71 20.96 -9.13
C TRP A 34 11.70 21.52 -8.11
N ILE A 35 12.61 22.39 -8.55
CA ILE A 35 13.55 23.08 -7.65
C ILE A 35 12.78 23.93 -6.65
N ALA A 36 11.83 24.74 -7.12
CA ALA A 36 11.04 25.62 -6.26
C ALA A 36 10.26 24.83 -5.20
N ALA A 37 9.58 23.75 -5.58
CA ALA A 37 8.79 22.93 -4.66
C ALA A 37 9.67 22.19 -3.63
N PHE A 38 10.81 21.65 -4.07
CA PHE A 38 11.75 20.96 -3.17
C PHE A 38 12.42 21.92 -2.19
N MET A 39 12.85 23.10 -2.66
CA MET A 39 13.44 24.15 -1.83
C MET A 39 12.42 24.75 -0.87
N TYR A 40 11.16 24.92 -1.28
CA TYR A 40 10.07 25.29 -0.39
C TYR A 40 9.94 24.29 0.77
N CYS A 41 9.91 22.98 0.46
CA CYS A 41 9.83 21.94 1.48
C CYS A 41 11.03 21.98 2.43
N LEU A 42 12.26 22.14 1.91
CA LEU A 42 13.48 22.27 2.73
C LEU A 42 13.46 23.50 3.62
N TRP A 43 12.96 24.63 3.12
CA TRP A 43 12.76 25.83 3.91
C TRP A 43 11.78 25.60 5.05
N LYS A 44 10.63 24.96 4.79
CA LYS A 44 9.64 24.63 5.82
C LYS A 44 10.23 23.70 6.87
N VAL A 45 11.02 22.70 6.47
CA VAL A 45 11.79 21.83 7.37
C VAL A 45 12.76 22.65 8.21
N PHE A 46 13.54 23.56 7.62
CA PHE A 46 14.50 24.40 8.33
C PHE A 46 13.83 25.29 9.40
N VAL A 47 12.72 25.93 9.05
CA VAL A 47 11.96 26.79 9.96
C VAL A 47 11.33 25.99 11.11
N LYS A 48 10.81 24.80 10.84
CA LYS A 48 10.14 23.94 11.84
C LYS A 48 11.10 23.03 12.62
N ALA A 49 12.37 22.96 12.24
CA ALA A 49 13.34 22.08 12.88
C ALA A 49 13.59 22.49 14.34
N GLU A 50 13.36 21.53 15.25
CA GLU A 50 13.67 21.65 16.69
C GLU A 50 15.17 21.43 16.96
N HIS A 51 15.82 20.55 16.18
CA HIS A 51 17.23 20.18 16.34
C HIS A 51 18.12 20.82 15.28
N TRP A 52 19.33 21.24 15.69
CA TRP A 52 20.30 21.90 14.82
C TRP A 52 20.80 21.01 13.67
N THR A 53 20.86 19.69 13.89
CA THR A 53 21.28 18.71 12.87
C THR A 53 20.34 18.71 11.67
N VAL A 54 19.03 18.83 11.91
CA VAL A 54 18.01 18.92 10.84
C VAL A 54 18.17 20.22 10.06
N ARG A 55 18.45 21.34 10.74
CA ARG A 55 18.72 22.63 10.07
C ARG A 55 19.96 22.57 9.19
N PHE A 56 21.06 22.05 9.73
CA PHE A 56 22.31 21.87 9.00
C PHE A 56 22.10 20.97 7.78
N LEU A 57 21.42 19.83 7.96
CA LEU A 57 21.16 18.88 6.89
C LEU A 57 20.20 19.45 5.84
N ALA A 58 19.20 20.24 6.22
CA ALA A 58 18.31 20.94 5.27
C ALA A 58 19.11 21.90 4.37
N VAL A 59 20.05 22.65 4.94
CA VAL A 59 20.94 23.54 4.15
C VAL A 59 21.87 22.72 3.27
N LEU A 60 22.53 21.69 3.81
CA LEU A 60 23.45 20.83 3.05
C LEU A 60 22.76 20.14 1.87
N VAL A 61 21.61 19.52 2.12
CA VAL A 61 20.79 18.84 1.10
C VAL A 61 20.29 19.85 0.08
N GLY A 62 19.86 21.04 0.50
CA GLY A 62 19.44 22.12 -0.42
C GLY A 62 20.56 22.58 -1.34
N ILE A 63 21.74 22.86 -0.79
CA ILE A 63 22.92 23.24 -1.58
C ILE A 63 23.30 22.12 -2.54
N ALA A 64 23.43 20.88 -2.06
CA ALA A 64 23.79 19.74 -2.90
C ALA A 64 22.77 19.50 -4.01
N PHE A 65 21.48 19.56 -3.70
CA PHE A 65 20.39 19.36 -4.67
C PHE A 65 20.41 20.43 -5.77
N VAL A 66 20.52 21.70 -5.40
CA VAL A 66 20.59 22.82 -6.34
C VAL A 66 21.86 22.73 -7.19
N LEU A 67 23.03 22.55 -6.57
CA LEU A 67 24.31 22.41 -7.29
C LEU A 67 24.27 21.26 -8.30
N LEU A 68 23.84 20.07 -7.88
CA LEU A 68 23.75 18.93 -8.78
C LEU A 68 22.78 19.19 -9.94
N ARG A 69 21.63 19.83 -9.69
CA ARG A 69 20.68 20.16 -10.78
C ARG A 69 21.24 21.19 -11.75
N PHE A 70 22.03 22.16 -11.28
CA PHE A 70 22.76 23.08 -12.15
C PHE A 70 23.90 22.40 -12.92
N ILE A 71 24.58 21.41 -12.32
CA ILE A 71 25.60 20.59 -13.01
C ILE A 71 24.94 19.71 -14.09
N PHE A 72 23.77 19.13 -13.81
CA PHE A 72 23.02 18.32 -14.77
C PHE A 72 22.36 19.14 -15.87
N LEU A 73 22.15 20.45 -15.70
CA LEU A 73 21.49 21.28 -16.70
C LEU A 73 22.28 21.37 -18.04
N PRO A 74 23.59 21.72 -18.07
CA PRO A 74 24.40 21.66 -19.27
C PRO A 74 24.42 20.27 -19.92
N ILE A 75 24.45 19.23 -19.09
CA ILE A 75 24.43 17.84 -19.55
C ILE A 75 23.13 17.57 -20.32
N MET A 76 21.98 17.94 -19.75
CA MET A 76 20.68 17.81 -20.39
C MET A 76 20.61 18.61 -21.70
N VAL A 77 21.07 19.87 -21.70
CA VAL A 77 21.06 20.74 -22.88
C VAL A 77 21.90 20.16 -24.03
N VAL A 78 23.07 19.59 -23.74
CA VAL A 78 23.94 19.01 -24.76
C VAL A 78 23.43 17.67 -25.30
N THR A 79 22.64 16.95 -24.51
CA THR A 79 21.97 15.71 -24.96
C THR A 79 20.72 15.96 -25.79
N LEU A 80 20.20 17.19 -25.80
CA LEU A 80 19.03 17.52 -26.60
C LEU A 80 19.38 17.54 -28.10
N PRO A 81 18.50 17.00 -28.95
CA PRO A 81 18.66 17.04 -30.40
C PRO A 81 18.38 18.45 -30.94
N LEU A 82 19.22 19.44 -30.62
CA LEU A 82 19.05 20.82 -31.05
C LEU A 82 19.41 21.02 -32.55
N PRO A 83 18.86 22.06 -33.20
CA PRO A 83 19.18 22.41 -34.59
C PRO A 83 20.68 22.52 -34.84
N SER A 84 21.10 22.14 -36.06
CA SER A 84 22.51 22.09 -36.44
C SER A 84 23.21 23.45 -36.31
N ALA A 85 22.48 24.53 -36.61
CA ALA A 85 22.95 25.91 -36.44
C ALA A 85 23.33 26.27 -34.99
N VAL A 86 22.64 25.71 -33.99
CA VAL A 86 22.92 25.96 -32.57
C VAL A 86 24.11 25.13 -32.10
N VAL A 87 24.15 23.85 -32.47
CA VAL A 87 25.19 22.91 -32.03
C VAL A 87 26.57 23.28 -32.59
N ARG A 88 26.64 23.89 -33.79
CA ARG A 88 27.90 24.37 -34.39
C ARG A 88 28.63 25.42 -33.56
N ILE A 89 27.92 26.14 -32.69
CA ILE A 89 28.49 27.20 -31.84
C ILE A 89 29.24 26.60 -30.64
N TRP A 90 28.94 25.35 -30.26
CA TRP A 90 29.49 24.73 -29.06
C TRP A 90 30.89 24.13 -29.28
N PRO A 91 31.82 24.33 -28.34
CA PRO A 91 33.12 23.66 -28.39
C PRO A 91 32.97 22.14 -28.38
N THR A 92 33.55 21.46 -29.38
CA THR A 92 33.43 20.00 -29.54
C THR A 92 33.96 19.23 -28.34
N ALA A 93 35.09 19.65 -27.77
CA ALA A 93 35.68 19.03 -26.57
C ALA A 93 34.73 19.07 -25.35
N MET A 94 34.04 20.19 -25.14
CA MET A 94 33.06 20.35 -24.06
C MET A 94 31.87 19.42 -24.27
N VAL A 95 31.33 19.38 -25.50
CA VAL A 95 30.20 18.53 -25.86
C VAL A 95 30.54 17.05 -25.65
N SER A 96 31.68 16.59 -26.15
CA SER A 96 32.12 15.20 -25.98
C SER A 96 32.30 14.81 -24.52
N PHE A 97 32.91 15.68 -23.69
CA PHE A 97 33.06 15.41 -22.26
C PHE A 97 31.71 15.34 -21.54
N LEU A 98 30.81 16.29 -21.78
CA LEU A 98 29.50 16.33 -21.14
C LEU A 98 28.63 15.13 -21.55
N GLN A 99 28.64 14.74 -22.82
CA GLN A 99 27.93 13.55 -23.30
C GLN A 99 28.50 12.25 -22.72
N TRP A 100 29.83 12.14 -22.63
CA TRP A 100 30.50 11.02 -21.97
C TRP A 100 30.09 10.93 -20.49
N PHE A 101 30.16 12.04 -19.75
CA PHE A 101 29.76 12.07 -18.35
C PHE A 101 28.27 11.76 -18.17
N ALA A 102 27.39 12.30 -19.04
CA ALA A 102 25.97 11.98 -19.08
C ALA A 102 25.75 10.48 -19.19
N PHE A 103 26.40 9.87 -20.18
CA PHE A 103 26.26 8.46 -20.51
C PHE A 103 26.59 7.57 -19.32
N TYR A 104 27.78 7.76 -18.71
CA TYR A 104 28.20 6.91 -17.58
C TYR A 104 27.39 7.16 -16.32
N SER A 105 26.99 8.42 -16.07
CA SER A 105 26.13 8.76 -14.93
C SER A 105 24.77 8.07 -15.07
N PHE A 106 24.08 8.26 -16.20
CA PHE A 106 22.77 7.66 -16.43
C PHE A 106 22.83 6.13 -16.50
N ALA A 107 23.90 5.56 -17.06
CA ALA A 107 24.14 4.12 -17.03
C ALA A 107 24.18 3.60 -15.60
N GLY A 108 25.03 4.16 -14.73
CA GLY A 108 25.10 3.75 -13.32
C GLY A 108 23.78 3.92 -12.58
N LEU A 109 23.09 5.03 -12.80
CA LEU A 109 21.80 5.33 -12.17
C LEU A 109 20.66 4.38 -12.58
N LEU A 110 20.77 3.76 -13.75
CA LEU A 110 19.78 2.80 -14.24
C LEU A 110 20.18 1.36 -13.93
N THR A 111 21.45 1.00 -14.15
CA THR A 111 21.94 -0.37 -13.94
C THR A 111 22.01 -0.74 -12.48
N LEU A 112 22.37 0.18 -11.57
CA LEU A 112 22.47 -0.14 -10.15
C LEU A 112 21.10 -0.53 -9.55
N PRO A 113 20.02 0.29 -9.65
CA PRO A 113 18.69 -0.13 -9.23
C PRO A 113 18.23 -1.41 -9.91
N TRP A 114 18.51 -1.57 -11.21
CA TRP A 114 18.17 -2.78 -11.94
C TRP A 114 18.84 -4.02 -11.34
N LEU A 115 20.14 -3.95 -11.03
CA LEU A 115 20.89 -5.04 -10.38
C LEU A 115 20.34 -5.34 -8.98
N PHE A 116 20.00 -4.32 -8.19
CA PHE A 116 19.34 -4.52 -6.90
C PHE A 116 18.01 -5.26 -7.05
N CYS A 117 17.21 -4.89 -8.05
CA CYS A 117 15.93 -5.55 -8.33
C CYS A 117 16.15 -7.00 -8.77
N VAL A 118 17.09 -7.28 -9.68
CA VAL A 118 17.44 -8.65 -10.09
C VAL A 118 17.91 -9.48 -8.90
N TYR A 119 18.81 -8.95 -8.08
CA TYR A 119 19.28 -9.62 -6.87
C TYR A 119 18.11 -10.01 -5.97
N GLN A 120 17.20 -9.07 -5.70
CA GLN A 120 16.01 -9.32 -4.87
C GLN A 120 15.05 -10.35 -5.49
N ILE A 121 14.85 -10.35 -6.81
CA ILE A 121 14.02 -11.34 -7.50
C ILE A 121 14.65 -12.74 -7.44
N VAL A 122 15.98 -12.82 -7.48
CA VAL A 122 16.71 -14.10 -7.39
C VAL A 122 16.69 -14.62 -5.95
N THR A 123 16.82 -13.76 -4.95
CA THR A 123 16.83 -14.18 -3.53
C THR A 123 15.43 -14.39 -2.95
N HIS A 124 14.42 -13.66 -3.43
CA HIS A 124 13.04 -13.75 -2.95
C HIS A 124 12.11 -14.29 -4.04
N GLN A 125 11.27 -15.25 -3.68
CA GLN A 125 10.34 -15.83 -4.63
C GLN A 125 9.23 -14.84 -4.99
N LEU A 126 9.21 -14.40 -6.25
CA LEU A 126 8.11 -13.64 -6.82
C LEU A 126 6.93 -14.55 -7.17
N GLY A 127 5.72 -14.17 -6.73
CA GLY A 127 4.45 -14.75 -7.19
C GLY A 127 3.54 -15.30 -6.09
N ARG A 128 2.37 -15.78 -6.50
CA ARG A 128 1.24 -16.17 -5.62
C ARG A 128 1.28 -17.63 -5.17
N LYS A 129 2.49 -18.19 -5.01
CA LYS A 129 2.61 -19.59 -4.58
C LYS A 129 2.52 -19.66 -3.06
N LYS A 130 1.84 -20.70 -2.56
CA LYS A 130 1.83 -21.03 -1.13
C LYS A 130 3.26 -21.38 -0.69
N ARG A 131 3.77 -20.69 0.32
CA ARG A 131 5.15 -20.89 0.83
C ARG A 131 5.20 -21.78 2.06
N ILE A 132 4.14 -21.75 2.88
CA ILE A 132 4.03 -22.60 4.05
C ILE A 132 3.61 -24.00 3.59
N LYS A 133 4.50 -24.98 3.78
CA LYS A 133 4.24 -26.39 3.43
C LYS A 133 3.45 -27.12 4.51
N GLN A 134 3.66 -26.73 5.77
CA GLN A 134 2.92 -27.27 6.92
C GLN A 134 1.52 -26.66 6.99
N VAL A 135 0.56 -27.44 7.47
CA VAL A 135 -0.78 -26.91 7.74
C VAL A 135 -0.69 -26.06 8.99
N LEU A 136 -1.06 -24.79 8.87
CA LEU A 136 -1.23 -23.91 10.01
C LEU A 136 -2.51 -24.30 10.75
N ASP A 137 -2.42 -24.42 12.06
CA ASP A 137 -3.53 -24.67 12.97
C ASP A 137 -3.73 -23.47 13.92
N GLU A 138 -4.76 -23.52 14.76
CA GLU A 138 -5.13 -22.41 15.66
C GLU A 138 -4.06 -22.07 16.70
N VAL A 139 -3.14 -23.01 16.95
CA VAL A 139 -2.10 -22.92 17.98
C VAL A 139 -0.79 -22.41 17.38
N SER A 140 -0.41 -22.89 16.21
CA SER A 140 0.83 -22.53 15.51
C SER A 140 0.71 -21.23 14.71
N ALA A 141 -0.49 -20.87 14.26
CA ALA A 141 -0.71 -19.68 13.45
C ALA A 141 -0.78 -18.41 14.31
N PRO A 142 0.04 -17.38 14.02
CA PRO A 142 -0.14 -16.05 14.57
C PRO A 142 -1.54 -15.49 14.32
N LYS A 143 -2.05 -14.66 15.23
CA LYS A 143 -3.34 -13.99 15.01
C LYS A 143 -3.16 -12.79 14.08
N VAL A 144 -4.06 -12.66 13.12
CA VAL A 144 -4.07 -11.55 12.16
C VAL A 144 -5.39 -10.79 12.32
N VAL A 145 -5.26 -9.52 12.64
CA VAL A 145 -6.36 -8.58 12.75
C VAL A 145 -6.37 -7.72 11.50
N ILE A 146 -7.50 -7.68 10.79
CA ILE A 146 -7.65 -6.95 9.53
C ILE A 146 -8.47 -5.70 9.81
N VAL A 147 -7.94 -4.53 9.46
CA VAL A 147 -8.63 -3.25 9.64
C VAL A 147 -9.07 -2.71 8.29
N MET A 148 -10.39 -2.64 8.11
CA MET A 148 -11.06 -2.19 6.89
C MET A 148 -11.88 -0.93 7.21
N PRO A 149 -11.34 0.28 6.96
CA PRO A 149 -12.10 1.51 7.09
C PRO A 149 -13.07 1.67 5.92
N CYS A 150 -14.34 1.89 6.24
CA CYS A 150 -15.47 1.96 5.32
C CYS A 150 -16.04 3.39 5.27
N TYR A 151 -16.28 3.92 4.07
CA TYR A 151 -17.01 5.16 3.82
C TYR A 151 -17.57 5.20 2.41
N ARG A 152 -18.90 5.24 2.30
CA ARG A 152 -19.68 5.32 1.04
C ARG A 152 -19.16 4.37 -0.06
N GLU A 153 -18.83 3.13 0.29
CA GLU A 153 -18.52 2.10 -0.71
C GLU A 153 -19.77 1.61 -1.45
N GLU A 154 -19.56 1.02 -2.63
CA GLU A 154 -20.57 0.15 -3.24
C GLU A 154 -20.67 -1.14 -2.39
N PRO A 155 -21.86 -1.52 -1.88
CA PRO A 155 -22.01 -2.67 -0.98
C PRO A 155 -21.44 -3.98 -1.53
N ASP A 156 -21.57 -4.21 -2.84
CA ASP A 156 -21.07 -5.42 -3.49
C ASP A 156 -19.54 -5.47 -3.57
N VAL A 157 -18.89 -4.31 -3.74
CA VAL A 157 -17.44 -4.20 -3.72
C VAL A 157 -16.91 -4.48 -2.32
N LEU A 158 -17.53 -3.88 -1.30
CA LEU A 158 -17.16 -4.08 0.11
C LEU A 158 -17.30 -5.56 0.51
N VAL A 159 -18.42 -6.20 0.18
CA VAL A 159 -18.67 -7.60 0.51
C VAL A 159 -17.70 -8.52 -0.23
N THR A 160 -17.36 -8.21 -1.47
CA THR A 160 -16.32 -8.95 -2.22
C THR A 160 -14.95 -8.83 -1.53
N ALA A 161 -14.60 -7.64 -1.04
CA ALA A 161 -13.37 -7.43 -0.28
C ALA A 161 -13.38 -8.23 1.04
N VAL A 162 -14.46 -8.17 1.82
CA VAL A 162 -14.62 -8.95 3.07
C VAL A 162 -14.49 -10.45 2.81
N ASN A 163 -15.19 -10.96 1.78
CA ASN A 163 -15.12 -12.36 1.37
C ASN A 163 -13.68 -12.79 1.05
N SER A 164 -12.93 -11.96 0.32
CA SER A 164 -11.55 -12.26 -0.03
C SER A 164 -10.61 -12.38 1.17
N VAL A 165 -10.94 -11.71 2.28
CA VAL A 165 -10.18 -11.78 3.54
C VAL A 165 -10.53 -13.05 4.31
N VAL A 166 -11.82 -13.30 4.56
CA VAL A 166 -12.25 -14.45 5.38
C VAL A 166 -12.05 -15.80 4.67
N GLU A 167 -12.00 -15.81 3.34
CA GLU A 167 -11.73 -17.01 2.52
C GLU A 167 -10.23 -17.24 2.23
N CYS A 168 -9.35 -16.42 2.80
CA CYS A 168 -7.91 -16.69 2.72
C CYS A 168 -7.59 -18.10 3.23
N ASP A 169 -6.58 -18.74 2.64
CA ASP A 169 -6.01 -19.99 3.15
C ASP A 169 -5.28 -19.64 4.45
N TYR A 170 -5.99 -19.55 5.57
CA TYR A 170 -5.48 -19.28 6.91
C TYR A 170 -6.51 -19.78 7.93
N PRO A 171 -6.11 -20.22 9.15
CA PRO A 171 -7.08 -20.69 10.15
C PRO A 171 -8.12 -19.61 10.48
N PRO A 172 -9.43 -19.85 10.29
CA PRO A 172 -10.47 -18.83 10.49
C PRO A 172 -10.49 -18.23 11.90
N SER A 173 -10.19 -19.01 12.93
CA SER A 173 -10.08 -18.56 14.34
C SER A 173 -8.87 -17.64 14.62
N CYS A 174 -7.93 -17.56 13.69
CA CYS A 174 -6.81 -16.61 13.72
C CYS A 174 -7.05 -15.39 12.84
N ILE A 175 -8.17 -15.31 12.11
CA ILE A 175 -8.60 -14.14 11.33
C ILE A 175 -9.64 -13.36 12.15
N HIS A 176 -9.42 -12.06 12.32
CA HIS A 176 -10.41 -11.16 12.90
C HIS A 176 -10.52 -9.88 12.09
N VAL A 177 -11.65 -9.65 11.43
CA VAL A 177 -11.90 -8.47 10.59
C VAL A 177 -12.61 -7.39 11.39
N PHE A 178 -12.07 -6.18 11.41
CA PHE A 178 -12.70 -4.99 11.94
C PHE A 178 -13.19 -4.11 10.78
N LEU A 179 -14.47 -4.20 10.48
CA LEU A 179 -15.17 -3.34 9.51
C LEU A 179 -15.59 -2.06 10.21
N SER A 180 -14.87 -0.98 9.94
CA SER A 180 -14.97 0.27 10.69
C SER A 180 -15.54 1.38 9.82
N PHE A 181 -16.80 1.75 10.07
CA PHE A 181 -17.52 2.78 9.33
C PHE A 181 -17.15 4.17 9.85
N ASP A 182 -16.72 5.04 8.94
CA ASP A 182 -16.38 6.45 9.19
C ASP A 182 -17.63 7.33 9.10
N GLY A 183 -18.58 7.05 9.99
CA GLY A 183 -19.88 7.66 10.09
C GLY A 183 -20.66 6.91 11.16
N ASP A 184 -21.33 7.64 12.06
CA ASP A 184 -22.06 7.04 13.17
C ASP A 184 -23.53 6.77 12.83
N GLN A 185 -23.95 7.12 11.62
CA GLN A 185 -25.31 6.92 11.11
C GLN A 185 -25.54 5.46 10.67
N GLU A 186 -26.79 5.01 10.76
CA GLU A 186 -27.25 3.72 10.24
C GLU A 186 -27.67 3.91 8.78
N ASP A 187 -26.70 4.18 7.92
CA ASP A 187 -26.92 4.40 6.50
C ASP A 187 -27.22 3.09 5.73
N GLU A 188 -27.66 3.23 4.48
CA GLU A 188 -27.98 2.11 3.60
C GLU A 188 -26.78 1.15 3.46
N LEU A 189 -25.56 1.69 3.40
CA LEU A 189 -24.34 0.90 3.30
C LEU A 189 -24.15 0.03 4.55
N TYR A 190 -24.29 0.59 5.75
CA TYR A 190 -24.18 -0.15 7.00
C TYR A 190 -25.24 -1.24 7.11
N LEU A 191 -26.51 -0.91 6.87
CA LEU A 191 -27.62 -1.85 6.97
C LEU A 191 -27.47 -3.02 5.97
N ASN A 192 -27.16 -2.72 4.71
CA ASN A 192 -26.90 -3.73 3.67
C ASN A 192 -25.70 -4.62 4.05
N THR A 193 -24.66 -4.03 4.65
CA THR A 193 -23.48 -4.78 5.09
C THR A 193 -23.81 -5.75 6.21
N ILE A 194 -24.49 -5.31 7.27
CA ILE A 194 -24.83 -6.20 8.40
C ILE A 194 -25.83 -7.29 7.97
N GLU A 195 -26.77 -6.98 7.07
CA GLU A 195 -27.70 -7.95 6.50
C GLU A 195 -26.96 -9.04 5.72
N LYS A 196 -26.02 -8.66 4.84
CA LYS A 196 -25.19 -9.61 4.09
C LYS A 196 -24.24 -10.43 4.97
N LEU A 197 -23.90 -9.92 6.16
CA LEU A 197 -23.16 -10.67 7.19
C LEU A 197 -24.06 -11.61 8.01
N GLY A 198 -25.38 -11.59 7.78
CA GLY A 198 -26.36 -12.47 8.43
C GLY A 198 -27.06 -11.86 9.64
N VAL A 199 -26.92 -10.56 9.89
CA VAL A 199 -27.64 -9.87 10.96
C VAL A 199 -29.06 -9.50 10.49
N PRO A 200 -30.13 -9.97 11.15
CA PRO A 200 -31.50 -9.68 10.76
C PRO A 200 -31.81 -8.20 11.02
N LEU A 201 -32.52 -7.59 10.07
CA LEU A 201 -32.96 -6.18 10.10
C LEU A 201 -34.26 -5.99 10.91
N THR A 202 -34.34 -6.55 12.13
CA THR A 202 -35.56 -6.55 12.96
C THR A 202 -35.59 -5.51 14.08
N LEU A 203 -34.48 -4.83 14.36
CA LEU A 203 -34.39 -3.84 15.43
C LEU A 203 -34.62 -2.41 14.89
N GLU A 204 -35.21 -1.55 15.72
CA GLU A 204 -35.34 -0.12 15.42
C GLU A 204 -33.99 0.60 15.38
N SER A 205 -33.00 0.11 16.15
CA SER A 205 -31.63 0.62 16.13
C SER A 205 -30.63 -0.47 16.52
N TYR A 206 -29.41 -0.35 16.02
CA TYR A 206 -28.34 -1.32 16.24
C TYR A 206 -27.27 -0.78 17.19
N PRO A 207 -26.59 -1.65 17.97
CA PRO A 207 -25.41 -1.22 18.73
C PRO A 207 -24.35 -0.59 17.83
N LYS A 208 -23.58 0.37 18.38
CA LYS A 208 -22.48 1.01 17.64
C LYS A 208 -21.34 0.06 17.27
N SER A 209 -21.22 -1.08 17.95
CA SER A 209 -20.25 -2.12 17.62
C SER A 209 -20.81 -3.50 17.88
N ILE A 210 -20.71 -4.37 16.88
CA ILE A 210 -21.32 -5.70 16.87
C ILE A 210 -20.29 -6.73 16.42
N ASP A 211 -20.23 -7.88 17.12
CA ASP A 211 -19.43 -9.03 16.73
C ASP A 211 -20.29 -10.07 16.03
N VAL A 212 -19.99 -10.31 14.76
CA VAL A 212 -20.63 -11.29 13.89
C VAL A 212 -19.66 -12.45 13.63
N ALA A 213 -20.14 -13.68 13.68
CA ALA A 213 -19.42 -14.82 13.11
C ALA A 213 -19.83 -14.96 11.63
N TYR A 214 -18.87 -14.86 10.72
CA TYR A 214 -19.10 -14.91 9.27
C TYR A 214 -18.09 -15.84 8.61
N LYS A 215 -18.57 -16.91 7.95
CA LYS A 215 -17.72 -17.95 7.34
C LYS A 215 -16.63 -18.48 8.27
N ALA A 216 -16.99 -18.78 9.53
CA ALA A 216 -16.11 -19.22 10.61
C ALA A 216 -15.01 -18.22 11.06
N ALA A 217 -14.94 -17.03 10.48
CA ALA A 217 -14.10 -15.93 10.95
C ALA A 217 -14.90 -14.95 11.81
N ARG A 218 -14.22 -14.25 12.73
CA ARG A 218 -14.84 -13.18 13.52
C ARG A 218 -14.81 -11.88 12.73
N VAL A 219 -15.95 -11.19 12.65
CA VAL A 219 -16.08 -9.89 12.02
C VAL A 219 -16.72 -8.92 13.02
N THR A 220 -15.95 -7.94 13.49
CA THR A 220 -16.48 -6.81 14.27
C THR A 220 -16.88 -5.70 13.31
N VAL A 221 -18.16 -5.33 13.31
CA VAL A 221 -18.68 -4.17 12.60
C VAL A 221 -18.84 -3.03 13.59
N SER A 222 -18.17 -1.90 13.35
CA SER A 222 -18.19 -0.73 14.23
C SER A 222 -18.52 0.55 13.45
N ARG A 223 -19.29 1.44 14.07
CA ARG A 223 -19.59 2.79 13.58
C ARG A 223 -18.92 3.83 14.47
N PHE A 224 -18.19 4.77 13.87
CA PHE A 224 -17.50 5.85 14.56
C PHE A 224 -17.97 7.21 14.03
N PRO A 225 -17.92 8.28 14.86
CA PRO A 225 -18.14 9.63 14.34
C PRO A 225 -17.22 9.93 13.16
N HIS A 226 -17.74 10.65 12.16
CA HIS A 226 -16.98 10.99 10.98
C HIS A 226 -15.73 11.81 11.34
N GLY A 227 -14.57 11.34 10.89
CA GLY A 227 -13.28 11.99 11.13
C GLY A 227 -12.20 11.62 10.12
N GLY A 228 -12.60 11.02 9.01
CA GLY A 228 -11.71 10.56 7.96
C GLY A 228 -11.05 9.22 8.28
N LYS A 229 -10.39 8.65 7.26
CA LYS A 229 -9.72 7.34 7.31
C LYS A 229 -8.79 7.18 8.52
N ARG A 230 -7.95 8.18 8.82
CA ARG A 230 -6.98 8.12 9.92
C ARG A 230 -7.65 8.17 11.30
N HIS A 231 -8.75 8.91 11.45
CA HIS A 231 -9.54 8.89 12.68
C HIS A 231 -10.23 7.55 12.86
N CYS A 232 -10.86 7.02 11.81
CA CYS A 232 -11.47 5.71 11.82
C CYS A 232 -10.43 4.63 12.24
N GLN A 233 -9.25 4.62 11.61
CA GLN A 233 -8.13 3.75 12.02
C GLN A 233 -7.70 3.93 13.48
N LYS A 234 -7.70 5.17 14.02
CA LYS A 234 -7.39 5.45 15.42
C LYS A 234 -8.40 4.82 16.37
N MET A 235 -9.68 4.93 16.04
CA MET A 235 -10.78 4.39 16.85
C MET A 235 -10.76 2.86 16.80
N THR A 236 -10.54 2.27 15.62
CA THR A 236 -10.33 0.82 15.47
C THR A 236 -9.10 0.34 16.23
N PHE A 237 -7.98 1.06 16.18
CA PHE A 237 -6.78 0.69 16.95
C PHE A 237 -7.05 0.64 18.45
N LYS A 238 -7.74 1.66 19.00
CA LYS A 238 -8.17 1.67 20.41
C LYS A 238 -9.07 0.49 20.73
N LEU A 239 -9.97 0.14 19.82
CA LEU A 239 -10.84 -1.02 19.99
C LEU A 239 -10.02 -2.32 20.05
N ILE A 240 -9.09 -2.52 19.12
CA ILE A 240 -8.22 -3.70 19.06
C ILE A 240 -7.38 -3.81 20.35
N ASP A 241 -6.78 -2.71 20.81
CA ASP A 241 -5.99 -2.70 22.04
C ASP A 241 -6.81 -3.12 23.26
N LYS A 242 -8.10 -2.73 23.31
CA LYS A 242 -9.04 -3.12 24.36
C LYS A 242 -9.46 -4.59 24.24
N VAL A 243 -9.83 -5.05 23.04
CA VAL A 243 -10.31 -6.43 22.79
C VAL A 243 -9.20 -7.46 23.03
N TYR A 244 -7.97 -7.15 22.64
CA TYR A 244 -6.82 -8.06 22.75
C TYR A 244 -5.96 -7.80 23.99
N HIS A 245 -6.40 -6.95 24.93
CA HIS A 245 -5.61 -6.56 26.10
C HIS A 245 -5.04 -7.77 26.87
N GLU A 246 -5.87 -8.75 27.22
CA GLU A 246 -5.43 -9.96 27.93
C GLU A 246 -4.56 -10.88 27.07
N TYR A 247 -4.85 -10.98 25.77
CA TYR A 247 -4.07 -11.80 24.84
C TYR A 247 -2.63 -11.29 24.73
N LEU A 248 -2.46 -9.97 24.63
CA LEU A 248 -1.18 -9.30 24.45
C LEU A 248 -0.27 -9.40 25.67
N LYS A 249 -0.83 -9.64 26.87
CA LYS A 249 0.00 -9.86 28.07
C LYS A 249 0.82 -11.15 27.97
N ARG A 250 0.31 -12.16 27.26
CA ARG A 250 0.91 -13.49 27.14
C ARG A 250 1.49 -13.79 25.76
N ASN A 251 1.22 -12.94 24.75
CA ASN A 251 1.55 -13.22 23.35
C ASN A 251 2.00 -11.97 22.58
N ASP A 252 3.04 -12.10 21.75
CA ASP A 252 3.51 -11.07 20.80
C ASP A 252 3.29 -11.44 19.32
N ASN A 253 2.56 -12.52 19.05
CA ASN A 253 2.26 -13.00 17.70
C ASN A 253 0.92 -12.45 17.15
N LEU A 254 0.59 -11.20 17.48
CA LEU A 254 -0.54 -10.47 16.90
C LEU A 254 -0.03 -9.54 15.79
N PHE A 255 -0.59 -9.70 14.60
CA PHE A 255 -0.31 -8.86 13.44
C PHE A 255 -1.57 -8.06 13.06
N ILE A 256 -1.36 -6.86 12.54
CA ILE A 256 -2.42 -5.98 12.04
C ILE A 256 -2.21 -5.75 10.54
N LEU A 257 -3.24 -6.03 9.74
CA LEU A 257 -3.27 -5.79 8.31
C LEU A 257 -4.14 -4.56 8.03
N PHE A 258 -3.52 -3.50 7.50
CA PHE A 258 -4.25 -2.40 6.87
C PHE A 258 -4.54 -2.74 5.41
N ILE A 259 -5.81 -2.57 5.04
CA ILE A 259 -6.36 -2.85 3.73
C ILE A 259 -7.45 -1.83 3.42
N ASP A 260 -7.53 -1.38 2.17
CA ASP A 260 -8.64 -0.54 1.71
C ASP A 260 -9.89 -1.41 1.42
N SER A 261 -11.08 -0.85 1.63
CA SER A 261 -12.36 -1.56 1.48
C SER A 261 -12.73 -1.97 0.04
N ASP A 262 -11.96 -1.53 -0.97
CA ASP A 262 -12.05 -1.95 -2.37
C ASP A 262 -11.00 -3.00 -2.77
N CYS A 263 -10.14 -3.41 -1.83
CA CYS A 263 -9.05 -4.35 -2.09
C CYS A 263 -9.50 -5.81 -1.93
N ILE A 264 -9.18 -6.60 -2.94
CA ILE A 264 -9.44 -8.05 -2.99
C ILE A 264 -8.12 -8.78 -2.73
N LEU A 265 -8.05 -9.56 -1.66
CA LEU A 265 -6.87 -10.34 -1.30
C LEU A 265 -6.71 -11.57 -2.19
N ASP A 266 -5.46 -11.90 -2.50
CA ASP A 266 -5.12 -13.22 -3.01
C ASP A 266 -5.22 -14.26 -1.90
N ARG A 267 -5.68 -15.47 -2.21
CA ARG A 267 -6.00 -16.52 -1.23
C ARG A 267 -4.83 -16.85 -0.29
N VAL A 268 -3.59 -16.79 -0.75
CA VAL A 268 -2.40 -17.11 0.07
C VAL A 268 -1.73 -15.88 0.69
N CYS A 269 -2.34 -14.70 0.57
CA CYS A 269 -1.76 -13.42 0.97
C CYS A 269 -1.36 -13.40 2.46
N LEU A 270 -2.27 -13.79 3.37
CA LEU A 270 -2.02 -13.80 4.81
C LEU A 270 -0.87 -14.76 5.18
N GLN A 271 -0.89 -15.99 4.65
CA GLN A 271 0.18 -16.96 4.87
C GLN A 271 1.53 -16.44 4.41
N ASN A 272 1.59 -15.78 3.25
CA ASN A 272 2.85 -15.30 2.70
C ASN A 272 3.43 -14.14 3.52
N PHE A 273 2.58 -13.24 4.03
CA PHE A 273 3.03 -12.22 5.00
C PHE A 273 3.58 -12.85 6.28
N VAL A 274 2.80 -13.74 6.90
CA VAL A 274 3.18 -14.40 8.15
C VAL A 274 4.44 -15.25 7.98
N TYR A 275 4.60 -15.90 6.82
CA TYR A 275 5.80 -16.63 6.49
C TYR A 275 7.04 -15.73 6.49
N ASP A 276 7.01 -14.60 5.78
CA ASP A 276 8.17 -13.71 5.71
C ASP A 276 8.42 -12.96 7.03
N MET A 277 7.38 -12.68 7.81
CA MET A 277 7.52 -11.96 9.08
C MET A 277 7.91 -12.84 10.28
N GLU A 278 7.47 -14.11 10.31
CA GLU A 278 7.55 -14.94 11.52
C GLU A 278 8.07 -16.38 11.28
N LEU A 279 7.65 -17.04 10.20
CA LEU A 279 7.82 -18.50 10.05
C LEU A 279 8.95 -18.94 9.10
N SER A 280 9.58 -18.02 8.37
CA SER A 280 10.63 -18.38 7.42
C SER A 280 11.85 -19.00 8.13
N PRO A 281 12.51 -20.01 7.53
CA PRO A 281 13.67 -20.66 8.15
C PRO A 281 14.80 -19.67 8.42
N GLY A 282 15.36 -19.69 9.63
CA GLY A 282 16.40 -18.74 10.03
C GLY A 282 15.93 -17.31 10.28
N ASN A 283 14.61 -17.07 10.28
CA ASN A 283 14.04 -15.77 10.62
C ASN A 283 14.24 -15.45 12.10
N LYS A 284 14.68 -14.22 12.37
CA LYS A 284 14.89 -13.70 13.73
C LYS A 284 13.61 -13.23 14.41
N ARG A 285 12.48 -13.26 13.70
CA ARG A 285 11.16 -12.79 14.17
C ARG A 285 11.18 -11.34 14.63
N ASP A 286 12.07 -10.54 14.05
CA ASP A 286 12.25 -9.12 14.34
C ASP A 286 11.72 -8.21 13.22
N MET A 287 10.94 -8.77 12.29
CA MET A 287 10.22 -8.00 11.27
C MET A 287 9.11 -7.14 11.91
N LEU A 288 9.11 -5.85 11.57
CA LEU A 288 8.18 -4.87 12.13
C LEU A 288 7.01 -4.60 11.19
N ALA A 289 7.28 -4.51 9.89
CA ALA A 289 6.28 -4.16 8.88
C ALA A 289 6.64 -4.72 7.51
N MET A 290 5.62 -5.11 6.73
CA MET A 290 5.79 -5.45 5.33
C MET A 290 4.62 -4.91 4.49
N THR A 291 4.93 -4.43 3.28
CA THR A 291 3.92 -4.16 2.24
C THR A 291 3.86 -5.33 1.26
N GLY A 292 2.70 -5.60 0.69
CA GLY A 292 2.53 -6.59 -0.37
C GLY A 292 2.48 -5.95 -1.76
N VAL A 293 2.34 -6.78 -2.79
CA VAL A 293 2.21 -6.37 -4.19
C VAL A 293 0.76 -5.99 -4.50
N ILE A 294 0.53 -4.69 -4.66
CA ILE A 294 -0.77 -4.17 -5.08
C ILE A 294 -0.84 -4.16 -6.60
N THR A 295 -1.92 -4.73 -7.12
CA THR A 295 -2.22 -4.72 -8.55
C THR A 295 -3.58 -4.09 -8.81
N SER A 296 -3.85 -3.63 -10.03
CA SER A 296 -5.17 -3.08 -10.33
C SER A 296 -6.12 -4.11 -10.93
N THR A 297 -7.41 -3.95 -10.68
CA THR A 297 -8.50 -4.62 -11.39
C THR A 297 -9.46 -3.56 -11.91
N THR A 298 -10.20 -3.86 -12.97
CA THR A 298 -11.16 -2.90 -13.51
C THR A 298 -12.35 -3.63 -14.14
N ARG A 299 -13.55 -3.06 -13.97
CA ARG A 299 -14.76 -3.47 -14.69
C ARG A 299 -14.74 -2.98 -16.14
N LYS A 300 -14.26 -1.76 -16.38
CA LYS A 300 -14.18 -1.13 -17.71
C LYS A 300 -12.72 -0.93 -18.12
N HIS A 301 -12.35 -1.50 -19.27
CA HIS A 301 -11.00 -1.34 -19.81
C HIS A 301 -10.90 -0.02 -20.58
N SER A 302 -9.90 0.79 -20.24
CA SER A 302 -9.56 2.05 -20.90
C SER A 302 -8.05 2.23 -20.92
N LEU A 303 -7.56 3.17 -21.72
CA LEU A 303 -6.13 3.51 -21.74
C LEU A 303 -5.65 3.93 -20.34
N ILE A 304 -6.46 4.70 -19.61
CA ILE A 304 -6.17 5.15 -18.25
C ILE A 304 -6.02 3.97 -17.27
N THR A 305 -6.90 2.97 -17.35
CA THR A 305 -6.82 1.80 -16.45
C THR A 305 -5.67 0.86 -16.83
N LEU A 306 -5.31 0.78 -18.11
CA LEU A 306 -4.14 0.03 -18.59
C LEU A 306 -2.82 0.65 -18.09
N LEU A 307 -2.67 1.97 -18.23
CA LEU A 307 -1.48 2.70 -17.76
C LEU A 307 -1.31 2.54 -16.25
N GLN A 308 -2.38 2.71 -15.47
CA GLN A 308 -2.36 2.48 -14.03
C GLN A 308 -1.87 1.08 -13.67
N ASP A 309 -2.35 0.02 -14.34
CA ASP A 309 -1.91 -1.35 -14.02
C ASP A 309 -0.40 -1.55 -14.22
N MET A 310 0.15 -0.99 -15.31
CA MET A 310 1.58 -1.03 -15.60
C MET A 310 2.39 -0.21 -14.59
N GLU A 311 1.89 0.96 -14.18
CA GLU A 311 2.49 1.79 -13.13
C GLU A 311 2.53 1.07 -11.79
N TYR A 312 1.44 0.41 -11.38
CA TYR A 312 1.41 -0.36 -10.14
C TYR A 312 2.47 -1.46 -10.17
N ILE A 313 2.57 -2.21 -11.27
CA ILE A 313 3.59 -3.26 -11.39
C ILE A 313 5.00 -2.68 -11.32
N HIS A 314 5.27 -1.61 -12.06
CA HIS A 314 6.58 -0.97 -12.04
C HIS A 314 6.92 -0.43 -10.65
N GLY A 315 6.05 0.38 -10.05
CA GLY A 315 6.29 0.95 -8.72
C GLY A 315 6.43 -0.11 -7.63
N GLN A 316 5.61 -1.18 -7.66
CA GLN A 316 5.60 -2.19 -6.61
C GLN A 316 6.73 -3.22 -6.77
N LEU A 317 6.99 -3.72 -7.97
CA LEU A 317 7.97 -4.79 -8.20
C LEU A 317 9.36 -4.29 -8.58
N PHE A 318 9.48 -3.09 -9.13
CA PHE A 318 10.77 -2.48 -9.41
C PHE A 318 11.17 -1.52 -8.29
N GLU A 319 10.52 -0.36 -8.19
CA GLU A 319 10.97 0.72 -7.30
C GLU A 319 11.02 0.29 -5.83
N ARG A 320 9.91 -0.25 -5.29
CA ARG A 320 9.85 -0.69 -3.88
C ARG A 320 10.77 -1.86 -3.57
N THR A 321 10.99 -2.77 -4.52
CA THR A 321 11.95 -3.87 -4.36
C THR A 321 13.38 -3.33 -4.23
N VAL A 322 13.74 -2.31 -5.01
CA VAL A 322 15.03 -1.62 -4.89
C VAL A 322 15.15 -0.95 -3.52
N GLU A 323 14.12 -0.23 -3.07
CA GLU A 323 14.09 0.38 -1.73
C GLU A 323 14.28 -0.68 -0.64
N SER A 324 13.53 -1.78 -0.72
CA SER A 324 13.63 -2.93 0.20
C SER A 324 15.07 -3.46 0.27
N GLY A 325 15.72 -3.66 -0.89
CA GLY A 325 17.11 -4.10 -0.99
C GLY A 325 18.12 -3.07 -0.45
N CYS A 326 17.77 -1.78 -0.47
CA CYS A 326 18.57 -0.71 0.14
C CYS A 326 18.40 -0.58 1.67
N GLY A 327 17.56 -1.44 2.29
CA GLY A 327 17.44 -1.59 3.73
C GLY A 327 16.05 -1.28 4.30
N ALA A 328 15.19 -0.56 3.59
CA ALA A 328 13.80 -0.33 3.98
C ALA A 328 12.97 0.22 2.81
N VAL A 329 11.69 -0.13 2.76
CA VAL A 329 10.73 0.59 1.91
C VAL A 329 10.45 1.99 2.48
N THR A 330 10.20 2.98 1.61
CA THR A 330 9.92 4.37 2.01
C THR A 330 8.43 4.67 2.19
N CYS A 331 7.57 3.71 1.84
CA CYS A 331 6.13 3.82 1.95
C CYS A 331 5.52 2.45 2.25
N LEU A 332 4.59 2.40 3.20
CA LEU A 332 3.75 1.28 3.56
C LEU A 332 2.31 1.67 3.17
N PRO A 333 1.84 1.30 1.98
CA PRO A 333 0.57 1.76 1.44
C PRO A 333 -0.60 1.21 2.27
N GLY A 334 -1.58 2.06 2.57
CA GLY A 334 -2.77 1.68 3.32
C GLY A 334 -3.61 0.56 2.67
N ALA A 335 -3.43 0.33 1.37
CA ALA A 335 -4.13 -0.70 0.62
C ALA A 335 -3.67 -2.15 0.93
N LEU A 336 -2.41 -2.37 1.32
CA LEU A 336 -1.90 -3.71 1.67
C LEU A 336 -0.62 -3.65 2.50
N THR A 337 -0.77 -3.48 3.81
CA THR A 337 0.35 -3.39 4.75
C THR A 337 0.11 -4.24 6.00
N MET A 338 1.01 -5.17 6.29
CA MET A 338 1.03 -5.97 7.52
C MET A 338 2.03 -5.38 8.51
N LEU A 339 1.61 -5.15 9.77
CA LEU A 339 2.45 -4.63 10.85
C LEU A 339 2.42 -5.59 12.04
N ARG A 340 3.53 -5.68 12.76
CA ARG A 340 3.55 -6.31 14.10
C ARG A 340 2.82 -5.39 15.08
N PHE A 341 1.82 -5.91 15.78
CA PHE A 341 0.95 -5.08 16.61
C PHE A 341 1.69 -4.39 17.75
N SER A 342 2.61 -5.08 18.43
CA SER A 342 3.40 -4.48 19.54
C SER A 342 4.25 -3.29 19.09
N ALA A 343 4.82 -3.36 17.89
CA ALA A 343 5.56 -2.24 17.29
C ALA A 343 4.61 -1.08 16.94
N PHE A 344 3.47 -1.37 16.30
CA PHE A 344 2.47 -0.36 15.97
C PHE A 344 1.90 0.31 17.22
N ARG A 345 1.55 -0.44 18.26
CA ARG A 345 0.98 0.05 19.53
C ARG A 345 1.83 1.15 20.17
N ARG A 346 3.16 1.00 20.12
CA ARG A 346 4.10 1.98 20.70
C ARG A 346 4.26 3.23 19.85
N MET A 347 4.05 3.08 18.55
CA MET A 347 4.16 4.15 17.58
C MET A 347 2.82 4.89 17.37
N ALA A 348 1.69 4.25 17.67
CA ALA A 348 0.33 4.77 17.53
C ALA A 348 0.15 6.14 18.21
N LYS A 349 0.79 6.38 19.36
CA LYS A 349 0.75 7.69 20.03
C LYS A 349 1.35 8.84 19.20
N TYR A 350 2.31 8.57 18.32
CA TYR A 350 2.89 9.54 17.39
C TYR A 350 2.11 9.57 16.08
N TYR A 351 1.73 8.40 15.56
CA TYR A 351 0.95 8.32 14.33
C TYR A 351 -0.47 8.86 14.46
N PHE A 352 -1.03 8.94 15.67
CA PHE A 352 -2.36 9.53 15.91
C PHE A 352 -2.31 10.85 16.70
N ALA A 353 -1.12 11.46 16.84
CA ALA A 353 -0.93 12.73 17.54
C ALA A 353 -1.49 13.92 16.74
N ASP A 354 -1.10 14.02 15.46
CA ASP A 354 -1.45 15.17 14.63
C ASP A 354 -2.92 15.10 14.20
N LYS A 355 -3.73 16.07 14.63
CA LYS A 355 -5.07 16.31 14.06
C LYS A 355 -4.96 17.19 12.82
N ALA A 356 -5.84 17.00 11.83
CA ALA A 356 -5.91 17.83 10.63
C ALA A 356 -6.10 19.32 10.95
N GLU A 357 -6.91 19.59 11.99
CA GLU A 357 -7.20 20.92 12.53
C GLU A 357 -5.99 21.60 13.18
N GLN A 358 -4.94 20.85 13.51
CA GLN A 358 -3.72 21.35 14.14
C GLN A 358 -2.57 21.55 13.13
N CYS A 359 -2.81 21.29 11.84
CA CYS A 359 -1.82 21.53 10.80
C CYS A 359 -1.66 23.04 10.56
N GLU A 360 -0.51 23.59 10.94
CA GLU A 360 -0.20 25.02 10.83
C GLU A 360 -0.16 25.51 9.37
N ASP A 361 0.20 24.64 8.42
CA ASP A 361 0.37 25.00 7.02
C ASP A 361 0.16 23.83 6.04
N LEU A 362 0.30 24.12 4.75
CA LEU A 362 0.24 23.13 3.67
C LEU A 362 1.25 21.99 3.83
N PHE A 363 2.46 22.28 4.31
CA PHE A 363 3.52 21.30 4.42
C PHE A 363 3.16 20.22 5.45
N ASP A 364 2.68 20.62 6.62
CA ASP A 364 2.26 19.68 7.68
C ASP A 364 1.06 18.83 7.25
N PHE A 365 0.12 19.44 6.55
CA PHE A 365 -1.04 18.74 6.03
C PHE A 365 -0.64 17.71 4.96
N ALA A 366 0.17 18.11 3.99
CA ALA A 366 0.66 17.20 2.97
C ALA A 366 1.48 16.05 3.57
N LYS A 367 2.32 16.34 4.57
CA LYS A 367 3.12 15.33 5.28
C LYS A 367 2.24 14.30 6.01
N SER A 368 1.34 14.77 6.89
CA SER A 368 0.65 13.91 7.85
C SER A 368 -0.73 13.39 7.39
N HIS A 369 -1.36 14.03 6.40
CA HIS A 369 -2.73 13.69 5.95
C HIS A 369 -2.82 13.26 4.48
N LEU A 370 -2.02 13.84 3.58
CA LEU A 370 -1.96 13.38 2.18
C LEU A 370 -0.96 12.23 1.98
N GLY A 371 0.08 12.20 2.82
CA GLY A 371 1.13 11.18 2.84
C GLY A 371 1.18 10.41 4.15
N GLU A 372 0.04 10.13 4.77
CA GLU A 372 -0.08 9.43 6.05
C GLU A 372 0.65 8.08 6.06
N ASP A 373 0.61 7.35 4.93
CA ASP A 373 1.32 6.09 4.72
C ASP A 373 2.85 6.25 4.76
N ARG A 374 3.36 7.34 4.15
CA ARG A 374 4.80 7.67 4.18
C ARG A 374 5.22 8.14 5.56
N TRP A 375 4.37 8.92 6.23
CA TRP A 375 4.60 9.34 7.61
C TRP A 375 4.67 8.13 8.57
N LEU A 376 3.70 7.20 8.46
CA LEU A 376 3.71 5.93 9.18
C LEU A 376 5.03 5.18 8.99
N THR A 377 5.49 5.10 7.73
CA THR A 377 6.72 4.41 7.37
C THR A 377 7.95 5.10 7.96
N HIS A 378 8.03 6.43 7.90
CA HIS A 378 9.09 7.21 8.51
C HIS A 378 9.20 6.92 10.01
N LEU A 379 8.07 6.86 10.72
CA LEU A 379 8.03 6.53 12.15
C LEU A 379 8.58 5.12 12.43
N PHE A 380 8.20 4.13 11.62
CA PHE A 380 8.78 2.78 11.71
C PHE A 380 10.29 2.79 11.44
N MET A 381 10.77 3.51 10.41
CA MET A 381 12.19 3.60 10.07
C MET A 381 13.03 4.20 11.20
N ILE A 382 12.52 5.23 11.88
CA ILE A 382 13.20 5.82 13.05
C ILE A 382 13.30 4.80 14.18
N GLY A 383 12.19 4.16 14.53
CA GLY A 383 12.17 3.29 15.71
C GLY A 383 12.60 1.85 15.48
N ALA A 384 12.85 1.43 14.24
CA ALA A 384 13.52 0.16 13.93
C ALA A 384 14.90 0.09 14.61
N LYS A 385 15.32 -1.09 15.07
CA LYS A 385 16.66 -1.26 15.65
C LYS A 385 17.72 -1.53 14.57
N LYS A 386 17.34 -2.23 13.50
CA LYS A 386 18.22 -2.70 12.43
C LYS A 386 17.68 -2.31 11.06
N ARG A 387 18.55 -2.41 10.05
CA ARG A 387 18.15 -2.43 8.64
C ARG A 387 17.31 -3.68 8.35
N TYR A 388 16.52 -3.64 7.29
CA TYR A 388 15.73 -4.76 6.77
C TYR A 388 14.53 -5.21 7.62
N GLN A 389 14.11 -4.44 8.63
CA GLN A 389 12.92 -4.76 9.44
C GLN A 389 11.59 -4.26 8.83
N ILE A 390 11.66 -3.49 7.74
CA ILE A 390 10.52 -2.87 7.03
C ILE A 390 10.73 -3.20 5.55
N GLN A 391 9.98 -4.15 5.00
CA GLN A 391 10.33 -4.76 3.69
C GLN A 391 9.13 -4.93 2.76
N MET A 392 9.42 -5.28 1.51
CA MET A 392 8.44 -5.68 0.50
C MET A 392 8.26 -7.20 0.52
N CYS A 393 7.03 -7.69 0.67
CA CYS A 393 6.68 -9.09 0.45
C CYS A 393 6.23 -9.29 -1.00
N THR A 394 7.12 -9.83 -1.84
CA THR A 394 6.85 -10.07 -3.28
C THR A 394 5.91 -11.26 -3.54
N SER A 395 5.45 -11.95 -2.49
CA SER A 395 4.54 -13.10 -2.59
C SER A 395 3.13 -12.85 -2.06
N ALA A 396 2.90 -11.74 -1.35
CA ALA A 396 1.58 -11.33 -0.89
C ALA A 396 0.95 -10.37 -1.91
N PHE A 397 -0.26 -10.66 -2.40
CA PHE A 397 -0.90 -9.88 -3.46
C PHE A 397 -2.30 -9.42 -3.06
N CYS A 398 -2.68 -8.24 -3.52
CA CYS A 398 -4.08 -7.82 -3.59
C CYS A 398 -4.37 -7.15 -4.94
N LYS A 399 -5.66 -6.97 -5.22
CA LYS A 399 -6.18 -6.19 -6.34
C LYS A 399 -7.03 -5.03 -5.81
N THR A 400 -6.72 -3.80 -6.20
CA THR A 400 -7.54 -2.59 -5.95
C THR A 400 -8.25 -2.17 -7.23
N GLU A 401 -9.37 -1.47 -7.13
CA GLU A 401 -10.06 -0.96 -8.31
C GLU A 401 -9.29 0.21 -8.95
N ALA A 402 -9.03 0.12 -10.26
CA ALA A 402 -8.40 1.19 -11.01
C ALA A 402 -9.35 2.41 -11.11
N VAL A 403 -8.79 3.61 -11.07
CA VAL A 403 -9.58 4.83 -11.24
C VAL A 403 -10.10 4.92 -12.68
N GLN A 404 -11.41 5.11 -12.83
CA GLN A 404 -12.08 5.04 -14.14
C GLN A 404 -12.05 6.35 -14.93
N THR A 405 -12.00 7.50 -14.25
CA THR A 405 -12.11 8.83 -14.88
C THR A 405 -10.83 9.66 -14.69
N MET A 406 -10.52 10.50 -15.68
CA MET A 406 -9.32 11.36 -15.61
C MET A 406 -9.38 12.36 -14.45
N ARG A 407 -10.57 12.94 -14.16
CA ARG A 407 -10.75 13.85 -13.02
C ARG A 407 -10.38 13.17 -11.70
N SER A 408 -10.90 11.97 -11.44
CA SER A 408 -10.57 11.23 -10.21
C SER A 408 -9.10 10.80 -10.17
N LEU A 409 -8.50 10.48 -11.32
CA LEU A 409 -7.08 10.12 -11.39
C LEU A 409 -6.19 11.31 -11.04
N ILE A 410 -6.46 12.49 -11.59
CA ILE A 410 -5.71 13.72 -11.29
C ILE A 410 -5.77 14.03 -9.79
N LYS A 411 -6.96 13.92 -9.20
CA LYS A 411 -7.18 14.09 -7.76
C LYS A 411 -6.32 13.12 -6.93
N GLN A 412 -6.29 11.85 -7.31
CA GLN A 412 -5.44 10.84 -6.65
C GLN A 412 -3.96 11.19 -6.79
N ARG A 413 -3.49 11.55 -7.99
CA ARG A 413 -2.08 11.83 -8.28
C ARG A 413 -1.58 13.09 -7.60
N ARG A 414 -2.41 14.12 -7.51
CA ARG A 414 -2.15 15.33 -6.74
C ARG A 414 -1.87 15.01 -5.26
N ARG A 415 -2.75 14.23 -4.62
CA ARG A 415 -2.58 13.79 -3.23
C ARG A 415 -1.26 13.03 -3.04
N TRP A 416 -1.01 12.04 -3.91
CA TRP A 416 0.21 11.24 -3.84
C TRP A 416 1.46 12.09 -4.04
N PHE A 417 1.44 13.05 -4.97
CA PHE A 417 2.56 13.92 -5.24
C PHE A 417 2.90 14.85 -4.07
N LEU A 418 1.90 15.52 -3.49
CA LEU A 418 2.11 16.42 -2.34
C LEU A 418 2.56 15.65 -1.09
N GLY A 419 1.95 14.49 -0.82
CA GLY A 419 2.38 13.60 0.26
C GLY A 419 3.78 13.03 0.05
N PHE A 420 4.14 12.75 -1.20
CA PHE A 420 5.49 12.31 -1.58
C PHE A 420 6.55 13.36 -1.28
N ILE A 421 6.44 14.57 -1.84
CA ILE A 421 7.53 15.55 -1.82
C ILE A 421 7.85 16.01 -0.40
N THR A 422 6.82 16.20 0.43
CA THR A 422 6.97 16.62 1.84
C THR A 422 7.63 15.55 2.70
N ASN A 423 7.21 14.28 2.57
CA ASN A 423 7.80 13.18 3.33
C ASN A 423 9.23 12.84 2.85
N GLU A 424 9.52 12.94 1.55
CA GLU A 424 10.89 12.73 1.04
C GLU A 424 11.87 13.73 1.64
N VAL A 425 11.51 15.02 1.70
CA VAL A 425 12.37 16.03 2.31
C VAL A 425 12.54 15.79 3.81
N CYS A 426 11.48 15.38 4.52
CA CYS A 426 11.60 15.00 5.93
C CYS A 426 12.58 13.83 6.14
N MET A 427 12.54 12.82 5.27
CA MET A 427 13.44 11.67 5.31
C MET A 427 14.89 12.08 5.04
N LEU A 428 15.13 12.87 3.98
CA LEU A 428 16.46 13.33 3.58
C LEU A 428 17.09 14.29 4.58
N THR A 429 16.29 14.89 5.46
CA THR A 429 16.74 15.80 6.53
C THR A 429 16.74 15.16 7.92
N ASP A 430 16.56 13.84 8.01
CA ASP A 430 16.72 13.09 9.27
C ASP A 430 18.08 12.39 9.33
N TRP A 431 19.00 12.93 10.15
CA TRP A 431 20.34 12.37 10.33
C TRP A 431 20.33 10.92 10.83
N ARG A 432 19.30 10.53 11.59
CA ARG A 432 19.16 9.17 12.13
C ARG A 432 18.93 8.17 11.00
N LEU A 433 18.21 8.60 9.96
CA LEU A 433 17.98 7.81 8.76
C LEU A 433 19.25 7.74 7.89
N TRP A 434 20.04 8.80 7.78
CA TRP A 434 21.35 8.71 7.09
C TRP A 434 22.31 7.73 7.77
N LYS A 435 22.33 7.69 9.11
CA LYS A 435 23.14 6.70 9.86
C LYS A 435 22.63 5.27 9.64
N LYS A 436 21.31 5.08 9.63
CA LYS A 436 20.70 3.74 9.56
C LYS A 436 20.53 3.22 8.13
N TYR A 437 20.19 4.05 7.16
CA TYR A 437 19.89 3.68 5.77
C TYR A 437 20.65 4.56 4.75
N PRO A 438 22.00 4.66 4.83
CA PRO A 438 22.77 5.58 3.99
C PRO A 438 22.58 5.33 2.49
N ILE A 439 22.55 4.07 2.07
CA ILE A 439 22.37 3.68 0.67
C ILE A 439 20.98 4.08 0.18
N LEU A 440 19.93 3.79 0.97
CA LEU A 440 18.56 4.21 0.64
C LEU A 440 18.47 5.72 0.50
N CYS A 441 18.95 6.50 1.50
CA CYS A 441 18.93 7.96 1.45
C CYS A 441 19.68 8.50 0.23
N LEU A 442 20.85 7.93 -0.10
CA LEU A 442 21.62 8.31 -1.29
C LEU A 442 20.86 8.01 -2.58
N VAL A 443 20.30 6.81 -2.75
CA VAL A 443 19.52 6.43 -3.94
C VAL A 443 18.31 7.33 -4.10
N ARG A 444 17.58 7.60 -3.02
CA ARG A 444 16.41 8.50 -3.01
C ARG A 444 16.79 9.94 -3.34
N PHE A 445 17.89 10.43 -2.78
CA PHE A 445 18.42 11.76 -3.09
C PHE A 445 18.79 11.89 -4.57
N MET A 446 19.53 10.91 -5.12
CA MET A 446 19.90 10.90 -6.53
C MET A 446 18.66 10.84 -7.44
N GLN A 447 17.72 9.92 -7.18
CA GLN A 447 16.46 9.81 -7.93
C GLN A 447 15.68 11.13 -7.97
N ASN A 448 15.56 11.83 -6.84
CA ASN A 448 14.91 13.14 -6.78
C ASN A 448 15.68 14.23 -7.53
N THR A 449 17.01 14.15 -7.56
CA THR A 449 17.89 15.10 -8.24
C THR A 449 17.79 14.99 -9.77
N ILE A 450 17.69 13.76 -10.29
CA ILE A 450 17.64 13.47 -11.74
C ILE A 450 16.24 13.60 -12.32
N ARG A 451 15.22 13.72 -11.46
CA ARG A 451 13.81 13.87 -11.84
C ARG A 451 13.63 15.12 -12.72
N THR A 452 13.59 14.90 -14.03
CA THR A 452 13.27 15.81 -15.17
C THR A 452 13.60 15.18 -16.53
N THR A 453 14.19 13.99 -16.56
CA THR A 453 14.62 13.32 -17.80
C THR A 453 13.50 12.72 -18.64
N ALA A 454 12.28 12.63 -18.11
CA ALA A 454 11.17 11.97 -18.79
C ALA A 454 10.77 12.72 -20.07
N LEU A 455 10.68 14.06 -20.03
CA LEU A 455 10.38 14.85 -21.23
C LEU A 455 11.57 14.90 -22.20
N LEU A 456 12.81 14.84 -21.72
CA LEU A 456 13.99 14.75 -22.59
C LEU A 456 13.97 13.48 -23.45
N PHE A 457 13.52 12.36 -22.87
CA PHE A 457 13.33 11.12 -23.61
C PHE A 457 12.27 11.28 -24.73
N PHE A 458 11.15 11.94 -24.44
CA PHE A 458 10.12 12.21 -25.42
C PHE A 458 10.62 13.12 -26.56
N ILE A 459 11.38 14.17 -26.23
CA ILE A 459 12.02 15.05 -27.23
C ILE A 459 12.97 14.24 -28.13
N MET A 460 13.71 13.29 -27.56
CA MET A 460 14.63 12.44 -28.30
C MET A 460 13.92 11.47 -29.27
N VAL A 461 12.78 10.90 -28.86
CA VAL A 461 11.94 10.08 -29.75
C VAL A 461 11.37 10.91 -30.89
N LEU A 462 10.86 12.11 -30.62
CA LEU A 462 10.36 13.00 -31.65
C LEU A 462 11.44 13.39 -32.66
N ALA A 463 12.66 13.67 -32.21
CA ALA A 463 13.77 14.01 -33.09
C ALA A 463 14.19 12.86 -34.04
N LEU A 464 14.07 11.62 -33.58
CA LEU A 464 14.27 10.43 -34.42
C LEU A 464 13.14 10.29 -35.46
N MET A 465 11.90 10.55 -35.06
CA MET A 465 10.73 10.43 -35.95
C MET A 465 10.68 11.52 -37.03
N THR A 466 11.18 12.73 -36.75
CA THR A 466 11.17 13.85 -37.68
C THR A 466 12.42 13.91 -38.58
N THR A 467 13.24 12.85 -38.61
CA THR A 467 14.43 12.66 -39.47
C THR A 467 15.42 13.83 -39.47
N SER A 468 15.40 14.67 -38.43
CA SER A 468 16.22 15.90 -38.37
C SER A 468 17.66 15.64 -37.90
N LYS A 469 17.94 14.44 -37.38
CA LYS A 469 19.26 13.96 -36.95
C LYS A 469 19.47 12.51 -37.39
N ARG A 470 20.71 12.12 -37.69
CA ARG A 470 21.04 10.73 -38.03
C ARG A 470 21.17 9.90 -36.74
N ILE A 471 20.90 8.60 -36.84
CA ILE A 471 21.04 7.62 -35.74
C ILE A 471 22.43 7.67 -35.10
N ASN A 472 23.47 7.99 -35.89
CA ASN A 472 24.86 8.08 -35.43
C ASN A 472 25.14 9.24 -34.47
N ASP A 473 24.29 10.27 -34.44
CA ASP A 473 24.44 11.46 -33.59
C ASP A 473 23.75 11.31 -32.23
N LEU A 474 23.03 10.20 -32.02
CA LEU A 474 22.28 9.92 -30.81
C LEU A 474 22.96 8.79 -30.02
N PRO A 475 22.85 8.78 -28.68
CA PRO A 475 23.38 7.69 -27.85
C PRO A 475 22.45 6.46 -27.92
N VAL A 476 22.21 5.93 -29.13
CA VAL A 476 21.23 4.87 -29.39
C VAL A 476 21.58 3.58 -28.65
N GLY A 477 22.87 3.27 -28.51
CA GLY A 477 23.33 2.14 -27.69
C GLY A 477 22.92 2.26 -26.22
N PHE A 478 23.01 3.46 -25.64
CA PHE A 478 22.56 3.72 -24.27
C PHE A 478 21.07 3.48 -24.13
N ILE A 479 20.28 4.12 -24.99
CA ILE A 479 18.82 4.07 -24.96
C ILE A 479 18.33 2.64 -25.17
N ALA A 480 18.90 1.93 -26.12
CA ALA A 480 18.55 0.55 -26.42
C ALA A 480 18.85 -0.38 -25.24
N ILE A 481 20.02 -0.23 -24.59
CA ILE A 481 20.36 -1.03 -23.41
C ILE A 481 19.49 -0.64 -22.22
N SER A 482 19.32 0.66 -21.95
CA SER A 482 18.63 1.13 -20.75
C SER A 482 17.13 0.85 -20.79
N LEU A 483 16.47 1.14 -21.93
CA LEU A 483 15.06 0.80 -22.13
C LEU A 483 14.90 -0.70 -22.29
N GLY A 484 15.81 -1.36 -23.01
CA GLY A 484 15.77 -2.80 -23.24
C GLY A 484 15.84 -3.60 -21.94
N LEU A 485 16.70 -3.22 -20.99
CA LEU A 485 16.82 -3.87 -19.69
C LEU A 485 15.56 -3.69 -18.82
N ASN A 486 14.99 -2.48 -18.78
CA ASN A 486 13.75 -2.23 -18.05
C ASN A 486 12.57 -2.96 -18.72
N TRP A 487 12.49 -2.93 -20.06
CA TRP A 487 11.45 -3.64 -20.80
C TRP A 487 11.55 -5.16 -20.66
N LEU A 488 12.76 -5.73 -20.71
CA LEU A 488 13.01 -7.15 -20.46
C LEU A 488 12.54 -7.55 -19.05
N MET A 489 12.78 -6.70 -18.06
CA MET A 489 12.31 -6.92 -16.70
C MET A 489 10.78 -6.87 -16.60
N MET A 490 10.14 -5.91 -17.26
CA MET A 490 8.67 -5.84 -17.33
C MET A 490 8.08 -7.03 -18.10
N PHE A 491 8.75 -7.51 -19.14
CA PHE A 491 8.38 -8.72 -19.87
C PHE A 491 8.44 -9.95 -18.96
N TYR A 492 9.51 -10.09 -18.18
CA TYR A 492 9.66 -11.12 -17.16
C TYR A 492 8.53 -11.05 -16.11
N PHE A 493 8.22 -9.88 -15.57
CA PHE A 493 7.09 -9.73 -14.64
C PHE A 493 5.75 -10.08 -15.28
N GLY A 494 5.52 -9.65 -16.53
CA GLY A 494 4.34 -10.02 -17.32
C GLY A 494 4.19 -11.53 -17.46
N ALA A 495 5.25 -12.22 -17.83
CA ALA A 495 5.26 -13.68 -17.95
C ALA A 495 5.06 -14.37 -16.59
N LYS A 496 5.82 -13.95 -15.56
CA LYS A 496 5.79 -14.54 -14.22
C LYS A 496 4.43 -14.41 -13.53
N LEU A 497 3.77 -13.26 -13.71
CA LEU A 497 2.46 -12.97 -13.12
C LEU A 497 1.28 -13.39 -14.02
N ARG A 498 1.55 -13.91 -15.23
CA ARG A 498 0.55 -14.16 -16.28
C ARG A 498 -0.29 -12.91 -16.60
N ARG A 499 0.35 -11.75 -16.60
CA ARG A 499 -0.24 -10.44 -16.88
C ARG A 499 0.35 -9.87 -18.15
N PHE A 500 -0.02 -10.48 -19.28
CA PHE A 500 0.52 -10.15 -20.60
C PHE A 500 0.25 -8.70 -21.05
N LYS A 501 -0.75 -8.02 -20.46
CA LYS A 501 -1.00 -6.58 -20.67
C LYS A 501 0.23 -5.71 -20.38
N ILE A 502 1.11 -6.15 -19.48
CA ILE A 502 2.36 -5.46 -19.11
C ILE A 502 3.35 -5.42 -20.29
N TRP A 503 3.22 -6.29 -21.30
CA TRP A 503 4.11 -6.26 -22.46
C TRP A 503 3.94 -4.98 -23.31
N LEU A 504 2.83 -4.26 -23.11
CA LEU A 504 2.61 -2.91 -23.65
C LEU A 504 3.36 -1.81 -22.87
N TYR A 505 4.25 -2.17 -21.94
CA TYR A 505 5.08 -1.22 -21.20
C TYR A 505 5.82 -0.19 -22.07
N PRO A 506 6.23 -0.46 -23.33
CA PRO A 506 6.78 0.60 -24.18
C PRO A 506 5.89 1.84 -24.31
N LEU A 507 4.57 1.68 -24.22
CA LEU A 507 3.62 2.80 -24.22
C LEU A 507 3.82 3.75 -23.03
N MET A 508 4.28 3.23 -21.88
CA MET A 508 4.62 4.02 -20.71
C MET A 508 5.75 5.02 -21.01
N PHE A 509 6.74 4.66 -21.84
CA PHE A 509 7.84 5.58 -22.16
C PHE A 509 7.38 6.77 -22.99
N VAL A 510 6.25 6.66 -23.69
CA VAL A 510 5.70 7.75 -24.51
C VAL A 510 4.70 8.58 -23.73
N LEU A 511 3.74 7.93 -23.06
CA LEU A 511 2.62 8.62 -22.41
C LEU A 511 2.92 9.09 -20.99
N ASN A 512 3.65 8.30 -20.21
CA ASN A 512 3.90 8.60 -18.80
C ASN A 512 4.70 9.90 -18.58
N PRO A 513 5.70 10.27 -19.41
CA PRO A 513 6.35 11.57 -19.29
C PRO A 513 5.38 12.75 -19.32
N PHE A 514 4.44 12.76 -20.28
CA PHE A 514 3.44 13.81 -20.39
C PHE A 514 2.50 13.82 -19.19
N PHE A 515 2.00 12.66 -18.77
CA PHE A 515 1.11 12.56 -17.62
C PHE A 515 1.80 12.97 -16.31
N ASN A 516 3.04 12.53 -16.06
CA ASN A 516 3.81 12.94 -14.89
C ASN A 516 4.09 14.44 -14.87
N TRP A 517 4.46 15.02 -16.02
CA TRP A 517 4.62 16.46 -16.16
C TRP A 517 3.33 17.19 -15.79
N TYR A 518 2.20 16.76 -16.36
CA TYR A 518 0.90 17.33 -16.09
C TYR A 518 0.51 17.21 -14.61
N TYR A 519 0.67 16.03 -14.00
CA TYR A 519 0.36 15.80 -12.58
C TYR A 519 1.22 16.65 -11.66
N MET A 520 2.50 16.83 -11.99
CA MET A 520 3.42 17.63 -11.19
C MET A 520 3.06 19.12 -11.28
N ILE A 521 2.88 19.65 -12.49
CA ILE A 521 2.47 21.05 -12.69
C ILE A 521 1.14 21.32 -12.01
N TYR A 522 0.14 20.48 -12.30
CA TYR A 522 -1.17 20.61 -11.68
C TYR A 522 -1.04 20.54 -10.15
N GLY A 523 -0.27 19.59 -9.63
CA GLY A 523 -0.06 19.41 -8.20
C GLY A 523 0.59 20.60 -7.51
N ILE A 524 1.55 21.27 -8.16
CA ILE A 524 2.22 22.47 -7.62
C ILE A 524 1.29 23.69 -7.67
N PHE A 525 0.65 23.96 -8.81
CA PHE A 525 -0.25 25.11 -8.94
C PHE A 525 -1.53 24.97 -8.10
N THR A 526 -1.97 23.75 -7.83
CA THR A 526 -3.11 23.47 -6.94
C THR A 526 -2.67 23.05 -5.55
N ALA A 527 -1.40 23.22 -5.17
CA ALA A 527 -0.91 22.78 -3.87
C ALA A 527 -1.64 23.49 -2.73
N GLY A 528 -1.93 24.79 -2.90
CA GLY A 528 -2.65 25.61 -1.91
C GLY A 528 -4.13 25.26 -1.73
N GLN A 529 -4.74 24.55 -2.68
CA GLN A 529 -6.15 24.14 -2.58
C GLN A 529 -6.23 22.86 -1.75
N ARG A 530 -6.83 22.84 -0.55
CA ARG A 530 -7.01 21.56 0.16
C ARG A 530 -8.23 20.77 -0.35
N THR A 531 -8.27 20.48 -1.66
CA THR A 531 -9.22 19.54 -2.25
C THR A 531 -8.81 18.11 -1.96
N TRP A 532 -9.70 17.32 -1.39
CA TRP A 532 -9.41 15.91 -1.13
C TRP A 532 -9.67 15.07 -2.38
N GLY A 533 -8.69 14.24 -2.72
CA GLY A 533 -8.80 13.32 -3.84
C GLY A 533 -9.30 11.94 -3.41
N GLY A 534 -10.61 11.80 -3.31
CA GLY A 534 -11.33 10.55 -3.06
C GLY A 534 -12.65 10.81 -2.31
N PRO A 535 -13.62 9.87 -2.32
CA PRO A 535 -14.89 10.03 -1.60
C PRO A 535 -14.76 10.21 -0.09
N ARG A 536 -13.56 9.95 0.48
CA ARG A 536 -13.35 9.80 1.93
C ARG A 536 -12.50 10.94 2.47
N ALA A 537 -13.15 12.05 2.78
CA ALA A 537 -12.47 13.16 3.41
C ALA A 537 -13.38 14.02 4.28
N ASP A 538 -12.85 14.33 5.45
CA ASP A 538 -13.29 15.41 6.31
C ASP A 538 -13.29 16.71 5.52
N ALA A 539 -14.49 17.28 5.42
CA ALA A 539 -14.67 18.60 4.88
C ALA A 539 -15.49 19.44 5.84
N ALA A 540 -15.01 20.65 6.06
CA ALA A 540 -15.76 21.80 6.50
C ALA A 540 -14.87 22.99 6.18
N ALA A 541 -15.41 24.10 5.68
CA ALA A 541 -15.06 25.44 6.17
C ALA A 541 -15.88 25.64 7.45
N ALA A 542 -15.22 25.97 8.55
CA ALA A 542 -15.92 26.20 9.81
C ALA A 542 -16.47 27.62 9.83
N ASP A 543 -17.73 27.80 9.47
CA ASP A 543 -18.53 28.90 10.04
C ASP A 543 -19.01 28.46 11.44
N SER A 544 -19.27 29.41 12.33
CA SER A 544 -19.64 29.16 13.73
C SER A 544 -20.97 28.40 13.91
N THR A 545 -21.75 28.26 12.84
CA THR A 545 -23.10 27.68 12.85
C THR A 545 -23.30 26.46 11.94
N THR A 546 -22.33 26.11 11.09
CA THR A 546 -22.53 25.09 10.04
C THR A 546 -21.80 23.80 10.42
N THR A 547 -22.51 22.68 10.42
CA THR A 547 -21.87 21.39 10.68
C THR A 547 -21.00 20.97 9.49
N ALA A 548 -19.94 20.18 9.75
CA ALA A 548 -19.07 19.65 8.70
C ALA A 548 -19.86 18.91 7.60
N GLN A 549 -20.94 18.25 8.01
CA GLN A 549 -21.86 17.53 7.14
C GLN A 549 -22.64 18.43 6.18
N GLU A 550 -23.22 19.54 6.65
CA GLU A 550 -23.96 20.49 5.80
C GLU A 550 -23.04 21.19 4.79
N ALA A 551 -21.79 21.47 5.18
CA ALA A 551 -20.79 22.06 4.30
C ALA A 551 -20.34 21.10 3.18
N ILE A 552 -20.21 19.80 3.46
CA ILE A 552 -19.92 18.76 2.48
C ILE A 552 -21.06 18.65 1.47
N GLU A 553 -22.30 18.54 1.95
CA GLU A 553 -23.47 18.42 1.07
C GLU A 553 -23.67 19.66 0.19
N GLN A 554 -23.38 20.85 0.73
CA GLN A 554 -23.48 22.09 -0.04
C GLN A 554 -22.37 22.18 -1.10
N ALA A 555 -21.14 21.76 -0.79
CA ALA A 555 -20.05 21.69 -1.77
C ALA A 555 -20.32 20.64 -2.87
N GLU A 556 -20.83 19.46 -2.50
CA GLU A 556 -21.25 18.41 -3.45
C GLU A 556 -22.39 18.90 -4.36
N LYS A 557 -23.39 19.61 -3.81
CA LYS A 557 -24.51 20.19 -4.58
C LYS A 557 -24.08 21.33 -5.51
N THR A 558 -23.03 22.08 -5.15
CA THR A 558 -22.53 23.22 -5.93
C THR A 558 -21.53 22.81 -7.02
N GLY A 559 -21.07 21.55 -7.02
CA GLY A 559 -20.06 21.06 -7.96
C GLY A 559 -18.68 21.72 -7.79
N ASP A 560 -18.49 22.44 -6.69
CA ASP A 560 -17.23 23.05 -6.29
C ASP A 560 -16.41 21.97 -5.57
N ASP A 561 -15.31 21.56 -6.19
CA ASP A 561 -14.42 20.55 -5.63
C ASP A 561 -13.77 21.15 -4.36
N LEU A 562 -14.42 21.00 -3.20
CA LEU A 562 -13.96 21.26 -1.82
C LEU A 562 -12.65 22.06 -1.69
N ASN A 563 -12.66 23.33 -2.09
CA ASN A 563 -11.52 24.23 -1.91
C ASN A 563 -11.47 24.73 -0.47
N ILE A 564 -10.98 23.90 0.44
CA ILE A 564 -10.79 24.31 1.83
C ILE A 564 -9.51 25.16 1.93
N VAL A 565 -9.63 26.38 2.45
CA VAL A 565 -8.50 27.27 2.77
C VAL A 565 -8.24 27.21 4.28
N PRO A 566 -7.20 26.52 4.75
CA PRO A 566 -6.91 26.25 6.18
C PRO A 566 -6.66 27.48 7.04
N GLU A 567 -6.20 28.55 6.40
CA GLU A 567 -5.87 29.81 7.08
C GLU A 567 -7.14 30.47 7.65
N SER A 568 -8.33 30.12 7.15
CA SER A 568 -9.61 30.54 7.74
C SER A 568 -10.00 29.80 9.02
N PHE A 569 -9.36 28.66 9.34
CA PHE A 569 -9.63 27.89 10.55
C PHE A 569 -8.77 28.32 11.72
N ILE A 570 -7.68 29.05 11.47
CA ILE A 570 -6.82 29.56 12.55
C ILE A 570 -7.64 30.53 13.44
N PRO A 571 -8.43 31.49 12.89
CA PRO A 571 -9.36 32.30 13.67
C PRO A 571 -10.46 31.47 14.35
N ALA A 572 -11.13 30.56 13.63
CA ALA A 572 -12.25 29.76 14.18
C ALA A 572 -11.80 28.78 15.28
N ALA A 573 -10.60 28.20 15.16
CA ALA A 573 -9.99 27.36 16.20
C ALA A 573 -9.50 28.22 17.38
N GLN A 574 -8.97 29.42 17.14
CA GLN A 574 -8.63 30.37 18.19
C GLN A 574 -9.87 30.89 18.95
N GLU A 575 -11.00 31.10 18.28
CA GLU A 575 -12.29 31.45 18.88
C GLU A 575 -12.88 30.30 19.72
N ARG A 576 -12.88 29.06 19.20
CA ARG A 576 -13.26 27.87 19.97
C ARG A 576 -12.34 27.63 21.17
N HIS A 577 -11.03 27.85 21.01
CA HIS A 577 -10.07 27.79 22.12
C HIS A 577 -10.14 28.98 23.08
N GLY A 578 -10.76 30.10 22.68
CA GLY A 578 -11.11 31.21 23.55
C GLY A 578 -12.19 30.83 24.55
N VAL A 579 -13.16 30.00 24.13
CA VAL A 579 -14.26 29.51 24.98
C VAL A 579 -13.81 28.36 25.90
N GLU A 580 -12.93 27.46 25.45
CA GLU A 580 -12.40 26.35 26.27
C GLU A 580 -11.30 26.76 27.27
N LYS A 581 -10.74 27.97 27.15
CA LYS A 581 -9.69 28.47 28.05
C LYS A 581 -10.13 28.58 29.52
N ALA A 582 -11.42 28.46 29.81
CA ALA A 582 -11.95 28.50 31.17
C ALA A 582 -11.89 27.16 31.93
N LYS A 583 -11.58 26.01 31.30
CA LYS A 583 -11.78 24.69 31.98
C LYS A 583 -10.68 23.63 31.94
N ALA A 584 -9.51 23.81 31.31
CA ALA A 584 -8.49 22.75 31.37
C ALA A 584 -7.04 23.26 31.32
N SER A 585 -6.38 23.26 32.48
CA SER A 585 -4.92 23.34 32.62
C SER A 585 -4.31 21.94 32.56
N ALA A 586 -4.08 21.40 31.36
CA ALA A 586 -3.23 20.22 31.18
C ALA A 586 -2.54 20.25 29.81
N ILE A 587 -1.21 20.47 29.84
CA ILE A 587 -0.18 20.16 28.82
C ILE A 587 -0.57 20.49 27.36
N LYS A 588 -0.37 21.74 26.93
CA LYS A 588 -0.48 22.15 25.52
C LYS A 588 0.88 22.06 24.80
N ARG A 589 1.00 21.17 23.81
CA ARG A 589 2.00 21.31 22.73
C ARG A 589 1.37 22.15 21.63
N SER A 590 1.87 23.36 21.43
CA SER A 590 1.30 24.37 20.52
C SER A 590 1.86 24.33 19.09
N LYS A 591 2.82 23.44 18.79
CA LYS A 591 3.46 23.36 17.46
C LYS A 591 3.41 21.96 16.88
N SER A 592 3.18 21.86 15.57
CA SER A 592 3.27 20.60 14.82
C SER A 592 4.72 20.09 14.86
N VAL A 593 4.88 18.81 15.22
CA VAL A 593 6.22 18.23 15.38
C VAL A 593 6.69 17.70 14.03
N LEU A 594 7.84 18.19 13.57
CA LEU A 594 8.43 17.79 12.29
C LEU A 594 8.87 16.32 12.30
N GLN A 595 9.53 15.88 13.36
CA GLN A 595 10.07 14.53 13.54
C GLN A 595 9.87 14.08 14.99
N PRO A 596 9.64 12.77 15.25
CA PRO A 596 9.48 12.29 16.62
C PRO A 596 10.78 12.49 17.43
N PRO A 597 10.67 12.65 18.76
CA PRO A 597 11.81 12.93 19.64
C PRO A 597 12.83 11.78 19.65
N ASP A 598 14.09 12.10 19.95
CA ASP A 598 15.21 11.13 19.91
C ASP A 598 15.04 9.92 20.84
N GLN A 599 14.24 10.08 21.89
CA GLN A 599 13.85 8.99 22.77
C GLN A 599 13.07 7.86 22.06
N VAL A 600 12.69 8.02 20.78
CA VAL A 600 12.00 7.00 19.98
C VAL A 600 12.96 6.06 19.24
N ILE A 601 14.24 6.42 19.11
CA ILE A 601 15.23 5.64 18.35
C ILE A 601 15.49 4.29 19.02
N GLY A 602 15.43 3.20 18.25
CA GLY A 602 15.59 1.84 18.78
C GLY A 602 14.45 1.39 19.70
N LYS A 603 13.57 2.35 20.00
CA LYS A 603 12.17 2.30 20.39
C LYS A 603 11.58 0.92 20.29
N PHE A 604 11.12 0.61 19.09
CA PHE A 604 10.00 -0.27 18.78
C PHE A 604 10.38 -1.74 18.58
N ALA A 605 11.36 -2.24 19.33
CA ALA A 605 11.64 -3.67 19.32
C ALA A 605 10.47 -4.51 19.87
N ALA A 606 10.41 -5.74 19.37
CA ALA A 606 9.57 -6.79 19.92
C ALA A 606 9.81 -6.89 21.44
N PRO A 607 8.74 -7.08 22.23
CA PRO A 607 8.87 -7.33 23.66
C PRO A 607 9.67 -8.61 23.92
N GLU A 608 10.39 -8.63 25.03
CA GLU A 608 11.14 -9.80 25.47
C GLU A 608 10.26 -10.66 26.38
N ARG A 609 10.36 -11.97 26.22
CA ARG A 609 9.63 -12.91 27.08
C ARG A 609 10.39 -13.05 28.40
N THR A 610 9.78 -12.59 29.48
CA THR A 610 10.31 -12.76 30.84
C THR A 610 10.34 -14.24 31.24
N PRO A 611 11.17 -14.64 32.22
CA PRO A 611 11.23 -16.02 32.71
C PRO A 611 9.88 -16.57 33.21
N SER A 612 8.98 -15.69 33.66
CA SER A 612 7.62 -16.03 34.10
C SER A 612 6.62 -16.19 32.94
N GLY A 613 7.06 -16.08 31.69
CA GLY A 613 6.25 -16.29 30.49
C GLY A 613 5.48 -15.07 30.00
N TRP A 614 5.60 -13.92 30.67
CA TRP A 614 4.96 -12.65 30.28
C TRP A 614 5.85 -11.89 29.29
N TYR A 615 5.24 -11.16 28.36
CA TYR A 615 5.98 -10.27 27.47
C TYR A 615 6.12 -8.90 28.12
N GLN A 616 7.36 -8.41 28.23
CA GLN A 616 7.67 -7.08 28.76
C GLN A 616 8.67 -6.39 27.86
N HIS A 617 8.57 -5.07 27.72
CA HIS A 617 9.59 -4.34 26.99
C HIS A 617 10.81 -4.06 27.89
N PRO A 618 12.04 -4.16 27.36
CA PRO A 618 13.26 -3.92 28.16
C PRO A 618 13.33 -2.48 28.73
N ASP A 619 12.65 -1.53 28.10
CA ASP A 619 12.56 -0.13 28.55
C ASP A 619 11.41 0.14 29.57
N GLU A 620 10.61 -0.87 29.95
CA GLU A 620 9.50 -0.72 30.91
C GLU A 620 9.93 -0.85 32.38
N SER A 621 11.23 -0.80 32.66
CA SER A 621 11.73 -0.69 34.03
C SER A 621 11.38 0.68 34.63
N MET A 622 10.32 0.68 35.45
CA MET A 622 9.97 1.65 36.52
C MET A 622 9.74 3.14 36.21
N ALA A 623 9.68 3.61 34.96
CA ALA A 623 9.50 5.07 34.72
C ALA A 623 8.45 5.53 33.69
N SER A 624 7.77 4.65 32.94
CA SER A 624 6.88 5.08 31.85
C SER A 624 5.40 4.68 31.97
N VAL A 625 4.99 4.02 33.05
CA VAL A 625 3.57 3.64 33.28
C VAL A 625 2.75 4.80 33.88
N GLY A 626 3.40 5.90 34.27
CA GLY A 626 2.75 7.03 34.97
C GLY A 626 1.91 7.99 34.13
N VAL A 627 1.68 7.75 32.83
CA VAL A 627 0.98 8.73 31.95
C VAL A 627 -0.48 8.37 31.66
N PHE A 628 -0.93 7.16 31.98
CA PHE A 628 -2.35 6.76 31.86
C PHE A 628 -3.04 6.45 33.20
N ALA A 629 -2.31 6.43 34.33
CA ALA A 629 -2.84 6.04 35.64
C ALA A 629 -2.41 7.03 36.74
N ARG A 630 -2.86 8.27 36.67
CA ARG A 630 -2.82 9.21 37.81
C ARG A 630 -4.15 9.92 37.95
N SER A 631 -5.12 9.21 38.51
CA SER A 631 -6.22 9.79 39.27
C SER A 631 -6.84 8.69 40.15
N SER A 632 -6.54 8.80 41.44
CA SER A 632 -7.09 8.13 42.64
C SER A 632 -6.11 7.22 43.39
N PRO A 633 -5.64 7.63 44.59
CA PRO A 633 -5.05 6.73 45.56
C PRO A 633 -6.14 6.03 46.37
N HIS A 634 -5.85 4.81 46.81
CA HIS A 634 -6.66 3.89 47.62
C HIS A 634 -7.66 3.00 46.87
N LEU A 635 -7.25 1.76 46.60
CA LEU A 635 -7.85 0.60 47.28
C LEU A 635 -6.93 -0.62 47.18
N GLU A 636 -6.74 -1.28 48.31
CA GLU A 636 -5.92 -2.47 48.52
C GLU A 636 -6.53 -3.74 47.90
N SER A 637 -5.67 -4.74 47.73
CA SER A 637 -6.00 -6.08 47.27
C SER A 637 -6.99 -6.80 48.18
N LYS A 638 -7.97 -7.49 47.58
CA LYS A 638 -8.53 -8.71 48.16
C LYS A 638 -8.89 -9.72 47.07
N ALA A 639 -8.57 -10.97 47.39
CA ALA A 639 -8.62 -12.14 46.55
C ALA A 639 -10.03 -12.75 46.43
N GLU A 640 -10.18 -13.54 45.36
CA GLU A 640 -11.08 -14.69 45.15
C GLU A 640 -12.59 -14.55 45.43
N GLN A 641 -13.42 -14.69 44.37
CA GLN A 641 -14.61 -15.56 44.29
C GLN A 641 -15.12 -15.71 42.83
N PRO A 642 -15.89 -16.77 42.48
CA PRO A 642 -16.02 -17.30 41.12
C PRO A 642 -17.28 -16.87 40.33
N ARG A 643 -17.18 -17.08 39.01
CA ARG A 643 -18.20 -17.22 37.92
C ARG A 643 -19.63 -16.68 38.09
N ASP A 644 -20.07 -16.09 36.98
CA ASP A 644 -21.43 -15.74 36.54
C ASP A 644 -22.07 -14.48 37.13
N SER A 645 -21.77 -13.34 36.52
CA SER A 645 -22.80 -12.34 36.21
C SER A 645 -22.33 -11.39 35.10
N THR A 646 -23.19 -11.22 34.12
CA THR A 646 -23.24 -10.08 33.23
C THR A 646 -23.54 -8.84 34.07
N ASP A 647 -22.53 -8.00 34.32
CA ASP A 647 -22.79 -6.64 34.79
C ASP A 647 -21.87 -5.62 34.13
N SER A 648 -22.52 -4.74 33.38
CA SER A 648 -21.99 -3.54 32.77
C SER A 648 -21.67 -2.50 33.84
N THR A 649 -20.45 -2.54 34.40
CA THR A 649 -19.92 -1.39 35.13
C THR A 649 -19.44 -0.32 34.15
N SER A 650 -20.30 0.68 33.96
CA SER A 650 -20.00 1.97 33.36
C SER A 650 -18.84 2.65 34.08
N SER A 651 -17.66 2.65 33.46
CA SER A 651 -16.58 3.55 33.87
C SER A 651 -16.93 4.97 33.40
N ALA A 652 -17.77 5.64 34.18
CA ALA A 652 -18.03 7.06 34.08
C ALA A 652 -16.77 7.80 34.57
N GLN A 653 -15.82 8.06 33.66
CA GLN A 653 -14.83 9.15 33.68
C GLN A 653 -13.82 8.96 32.53
N THR A 654 -14.27 9.17 31.30
CA THR A 654 -13.41 9.53 30.16
C THR A 654 -14.24 10.30 29.14
N GLU A 655 -14.65 11.51 29.50
CA GLU A 655 -15.32 12.45 28.59
C GLU A 655 -14.36 12.83 27.45
N ASN A 656 -14.44 12.11 26.34
CA ASN A 656 -14.85 12.67 25.03
C ASN A 656 -14.70 11.69 23.84
N TYR A 657 -14.14 10.48 24.00
CA TYR A 657 -14.13 9.47 22.92
C TYR A 657 -14.05 8.03 23.47
N SER A 658 -15.08 7.57 24.18
CA SER A 658 -15.16 6.18 24.64
C SER A 658 -15.46 5.23 23.47
N VAL A 659 -14.57 4.27 23.21
CA VAL A 659 -14.80 3.21 22.22
C VAL A 659 -15.64 2.09 22.85
N TYR A 660 -16.78 1.78 22.23
CA TYR A 660 -17.70 0.75 22.69
C TYR A 660 -17.13 -0.65 22.48
N VAL A 661 -17.25 -1.52 23.48
CA VAL A 661 -16.89 -2.94 23.35
C VAL A 661 -17.97 -3.61 22.51
N PRO A 662 -17.62 -4.47 21.53
CA PRO A 662 -18.59 -5.11 20.68
C PRO A 662 -19.53 -6.01 21.49
N ARG A 663 -20.81 -5.93 21.15
CA ARG A 663 -21.82 -6.89 21.62
C ARG A 663 -21.91 -8.03 20.63
N ARG A 664 -22.07 -9.26 21.10
CA ARG A 664 -22.28 -10.38 20.19
C ARG A 664 -23.66 -10.28 19.55
N VAL A 665 -23.77 -10.65 18.28
CA VAL A 665 -25.04 -10.61 17.53
C VAL A 665 -26.16 -11.38 18.23
N GLU A 666 -25.87 -12.48 18.91
CA GLU A 666 -26.90 -13.30 19.56
C GLU A 666 -27.54 -12.59 20.76
N SER A 667 -26.86 -11.58 21.34
CA SER A 667 -27.38 -10.79 22.46
C SER A 667 -28.45 -9.77 22.07
N ILE A 668 -28.62 -9.52 20.76
CA ILE A 668 -29.58 -8.54 20.23
C ILE A 668 -30.71 -9.19 19.41
N MET A 669 -30.73 -10.52 19.30
CA MET A 669 -31.74 -11.27 18.55
C MET A 669 -32.83 -11.82 19.47
N GLY A 670 -34.08 -11.82 18.98
CA GLY A 670 -35.16 -12.63 19.57
C GLY A 670 -34.91 -14.14 19.36
N GLU A 671 -35.61 -15.00 20.10
CA GLU A 671 -35.37 -16.46 20.07
C GLU A 671 -35.54 -17.09 18.68
N GLU A 672 -36.55 -16.66 17.92
CA GLU A 672 -36.80 -17.17 16.57
C GLU A 672 -35.69 -16.75 15.58
N ASP A 673 -35.29 -15.48 15.64
CA ASP A 673 -34.23 -14.94 14.77
C ASP A 673 -32.87 -15.53 15.12
N ARG A 674 -32.62 -15.81 16.41
CA ARG A 674 -31.42 -16.52 16.87
C ARG A 674 -31.36 -17.93 16.30
N ARG A 675 -32.47 -18.68 16.30
CA ARG A 675 -32.51 -20.02 15.67
C ARG A 675 -32.26 -19.94 14.17
N LYS A 676 -32.83 -18.95 13.47
CA LYS A 676 -32.58 -18.71 12.04
C LYS A 676 -31.11 -18.36 11.78
N TYR A 677 -30.52 -17.53 12.63
CA TYR A 677 -29.11 -17.17 12.58
C TYR A 677 -28.21 -18.38 12.78
N ASP A 678 -28.48 -19.21 13.80
CA ASP A 678 -27.71 -20.43 14.08
C ASP A 678 -27.79 -21.42 12.90
N LEU A 679 -28.97 -21.59 12.29
CA LEU A 679 -29.17 -22.42 11.09
C LEU A 679 -28.43 -21.86 9.88
N ALA A 680 -28.51 -20.56 9.63
CA ALA A 680 -27.81 -19.89 8.54
C ALA A 680 -26.29 -19.97 8.74
N HIS A 681 -25.81 -19.79 9.96
CA HIS A 681 -24.41 -19.89 10.33
C HIS A 681 -23.88 -21.33 10.18
N ALA A 682 -24.63 -22.33 10.63
CA ALA A 682 -24.29 -23.74 10.41
C ALA A 682 -24.23 -24.10 8.92
N SER A 683 -25.19 -23.60 8.12
CA SER A 683 -25.20 -23.76 6.66
C SER A 683 -23.97 -23.12 6.01
N GLN A 684 -23.64 -21.87 6.39
CA GLN A 684 -22.46 -21.17 5.90
C GLN A 684 -21.16 -21.90 6.27
N ILE A 685 -21.04 -22.40 7.49
CA ILE A 685 -19.88 -23.20 7.93
C ILE A 685 -19.78 -24.49 7.11
N ASN A 686 -20.89 -25.21 6.91
CA ASN A 686 -20.89 -26.45 6.12
C ASN A 686 -20.52 -26.20 4.65
N GLN A 687 -21.03 -25.11 4.07
CA GLN A 687 -20.71 -24.70 2.71
C GLN A 687 -19.25 -24.25 2.58
N PHE A 688 -18.74 -23.52 3.58
CA PHE A 688 -17.33 -23.17 3.67
C PHE A 688 -16.46 -24.43 3.81
N ALA A 689 -16.76 -25.35 4.72
CA ALA A 689 -16.01 -26.58 4.96
C ALA A 689 -15.98 -27.50 3.72
N SER A 690 -17.08 -27.59 2.98
CA SER A 690 -17.15 -28.38 1.72
C SER A 690 -16.37 -27.74 0.56
N THR A 691 -16.25 -26.41 0.54
CA THR A 691 -15.53 -25.67 -0.52
C THR A 691 -14.05 -25.46 -0.20
N SER A 692 -13.69 -25.43 1.09
CA SER A 692 -12.33 -25.18 1.56
C SER A 692 -11.52 -26.48 1.60
N ARG A 693 -10.50 -26.56 0.74
CA ARG A 693 -9.51 -27.67 0.69
C ARG A 693 -8.74 -27.92 2.01
N ILE A 694 -8.92 -27.07 3.03
CA ILE A 694 -8.34 -27.21 4.37
C ILE A 694 -9.05 -28.35 5.14
N PHE A 695 -10.32 -28.63 4.84
CA PHE A 695 -11.13 -29.62 5.55
C PHE A 695 -11.34 -30.94 4.79
N GLN A 696 -10.73 -31.10 3.60
CA GLN A 696 -10.59 -32.43 3.01
C GLN A 696 -9.44 -33.16 3.71
N GLY A 697 -9.74 -33.72 4.89
CA GLY A 697 -8.94 -34.81 5.43
C GLY A 697 -8.89 -35.98 4.45
N PRO A 698 -7.94 -36.92 4.58
CA PRO A 698 -7.97 -38.15 3.81
C PRO A 698 -9.34 -38.84 3.99
N PRO A 699 -9.85 -39.54 2.96
CA PRO A 699 -11.18 -40.14 3.00
C PRO A 699 -11.35 -40.99 4.27
N ALA A 700 -12.49 -40.85 4.94
CA ALA A 700 -12.79 -41.55 6.17
C ALA A 700 -12.61 -43.06 5.98
N GLY A 701 -11.70 -43.68 6.75
CA GLY A 701 -11.49 -45.13 6.76
C GLY A 701 -10.04 -45.63 6.67
N GLN A 702 -9.02 -44.77 6.56
CA GLN A 702 -7.62 -45.19 6.66
C GLN A 702 -7.01 -44.75 7.99
N VAL A 703 -6.87 -45.70 8.91
CA VAL A 703 -5.99 -45.58 10.08
C VAL A 703 -4.56 -45.74 9.59
N TYR A 704 -3.74 -44.69 9.71
CA TYR A 704 -2.29 -44.81 9.52
C TYR A 704 -1.66 -45.03 10.90
N GLU A 705 -1.10 -46.21 11.13
CA GLU A 705 -0.16 -46.42 12.23
C GLU A 705 1.14 -45.70 11.88
N TYR A 706 1.54 -44.74 12.72
CA TYR A 706 2.86 -44.13 12.61
C TYR A 706 3.90 -45.08 13.18
N PRO A 707 5.01 -45.35 12.47
CA PRO A 707 6.11 -46.12 13.02
C PRO A 707 6.67 -45.40 14.25
N GLU A 708 6.91 -46.14 15.32
CA GLU A 708 7.41 -45.64 16.61
C GLU A 708 8.75 -44.86 16.47
N SER A 709 9.51 -45.16 15.42
CA SER A 709 10.74 -44.46 15.05
C SER A 709 10.52 -43.02 14.56
N GLU A 710 9.39 -42.68 13.94
CA GLU A 710 9.05 -41.31 13.55
C GLU A 710 8.57 -40.47 14.74
N LEU A 711 7.86 -41.08 15.70
CA LEU A 711 7.43 -40.44 16.94
C LEU A 711 8.63 -40.07 17.83
N GLN A 712 9.63 -40.94 17.92
CA GLN A 712 10.89 -40.64 18.61
C GLN A 712 11.69 -39.52 17.91
N ARG A 713 11.68 -39.46 16.58
CA ARG A 713 12.36 -38.41 15.80
C ARG A 713 11.69 -37.04 15.96
N ALA A 714 10.39 -37.01 16.26
CA ALA A 714 9.61 -35.83 16.58
C ALA A 714 9.69 -35.40 18.06
N GLY A 715 10.45 -36.12 18.90
CA GLY A 715 10.73 -35.73 20.28
C GLY A 715 9.63 -36.06 21.29
N PHE A 716 8.70 -36.96 20.95
CA PHE A 716 7.73 -37.48 21.92
C PHE A 716 8.38 -38.61 22.74
N ILE A 717 8.42 -38.44 24.07
CA ILE A 717 8.81 -39.48 25.03
C ILE A 717 7.58 -39.77 25.88
N ASP A 718 7.22 -41.05 25.99
CA ASP A 718 6.06 -41.50 26.74
C ASP A 718 6.25 -41.27 28.24
N ALA A 719 5.27 -40.64 28.89
CA ALA A 719 5.37 -40.18 30.28
C ALA A 719 5.17 -41.29 31.34
N ASN A 720 5.06 -42.56 30.95
CA ASN A 720 4.66 -43.67 31.83
C ASN A 720 5.64 -44.87 31.82
N ALA A 721 6.95 -44.61 31.90
CA ALA A 721 7.92 -45.65 32.24
C ALA A 721 8.36 -45.49 33.72
N PRO A 722 8.14 -46.49 34.60
CA PRO A 722 8.52 -46.37 36.00
C PRO A 722 10.04 -46.45 36.18
N ASN A 723 10.54 -45.51 36.99
CA ASN A 723 11.93 -45.42 37.47
C ASN A 723 12.48 -46.76 37.98
N SER A 724 13.60 -47.21 37.42
CA SER A 724 14.60 -47.98 38.19
C SER A 724 16.03 -47.52 37.87
N THR A 725 16.59 -46.80 38.85
CA THR A 725 17.98 -46.83 39.34
C THR A 725 19.17 -46.54 38.38
N ARG A 726 19.59 -45.26 38.43
CA ARG A 726 20.93 -44.75 38.85
C ARG A 726 22.22 -45.53 38.51
N SER A 727 23.09 -44.87 37.74
CA SER A 727 24.51 -44.55 38.05
C SER A 727 25.12 -43.84 36.81
N GLY A 728 25.35 -42.52 36.78
CA GLY A 728 26.60 -41.85 37.19
C GLY A 728 27.74 -42.08 36.15
N ALA A 729 28.47 -41.12 35.57
CA ALA A 729 28.65 -39.70 35.80
C ALA A 729 29.45 -39.06 34.63
N HIS A 730 29.24 -37.76 34.40
CA HIS A 730 30.15 -36.70 33.91
C HIS A 730 31.38 -36.99 33.02
N ARG A 731 31.43 -36.30 31.86
CA ARG A 731 32.43 -35.28 31.40
C ARG A 731 32.37 -35.16 29.87
N ARG A 732 32.85 -34.14 29.16
CA ARG A 732 33.15 -32.70 29.31
C ARG A 732 33.92 -32.37 28.01
N LEU A 733 33.51 -31.30 27.32
CA LEU A 733 34.26 -30.43 26.39
C LEU A 733 35.04 -31.01 25.19
N GLU A 734 34.81 -30.38 24.04
CA GLU A 734 35.79 -29.99 22.99
C GLU A 734 36.49 -31.13 22.22
N SER A 735 36.93 -31.03 20.97
CA SER A 735 36.81 -30.08 19.85
C SER A 735 37.61 -30.73 18.71
N ASN A 736 37.28 -30.39 17.47
CA ASN A 736 38.17 -30.35 16.29
C ASN A 736 38.70 -31.65 15.63
N ASP A 737 38.44 -31.65 14.31
CA ASP A 737 39.41 -31.78 13.22
C ASP A 737 39.97 -33.15 12.79
N SER A 738 39.56 -33.48 11.55
CA SER A 738 40.45 -33.76 10.41
C SER A 738 41.03 -35.16 10.19
N ALA A 739 40.56 -35.75 9.08
CA ALA A 739 41.33 -36.25 7.93
C ALA A 739 42.29 -37.45 8.06
N GLY A 740 42.24 -38.31 7.04
CA GLY A 740 43.23 -39.35 6.71
C GLY A 740 42.57 -40.72 6.57
N SER A 741 42.11 -41.18 5.40
CA SER A 741 42.83 -41.69 4.22
C SER A 741 43.59 -43.00 4.42
N SER A 742 43.44 -43.91 3.43
CA SER A 742 44.23 -45.11 3.07
C SER A 742 43.62 -46.48 3.46
N PHE A 743 43.61 -47.54 2.63
CA PHE A 743 44.09 -47.82 1.26
C PHE A 743 43.57 -49.25 0.83
N GLN A 744 43.24 -49.44 -0.48
CA GLN A 744 43.51 -50.61 -1.39
C GLN A 744 43.11 -52.08 -1.06
N ASP A 745 42.83 -53.03 -1.98
CA ASP A 745 42.63 -53.11 -3.46
C ASP A 745 42.13 -54.54 -3.87
N HIS A 746 41.87 -54.74 -5.18
CA HIS A 746 41.72 -55.98 -6.00
C HIS A 746 40.28 -56.47 -6.33
N HIS A 747 39.86 -56.85 -7.55
CA HIS A 747 40.45 -57.05 -8.90
C HIS A 747 39.30 -57.00 -9.97
N GLY A 748 39.55 -56.52 -11.22
CA GLY A 748 38.64 -56.56 -12.40
C GLY A 748 38.70 -57.88 -13.21
N PRO A 749 38.37 -57.96 -14.54
CA PRO A 749 38.06 -56.95 -15.56
C PRO A 749 36.75 -57.24 -16.39
N GLU A 750 36.26 -56.37 -17.27
CA GLU A 750 36.46 -56.44 -18.74
C GLU A 750 35.94 -55.17 -19.48
N SER A 751 36.47 -54.96 -20.67
CA SER A 751 36.57 -53.71 -21.42
C SER A 751 35.77 -53.65 -22.73
N SER A 752 35.15 -52.48 -22.98
CA SER A 752 35.04 -51.68 -24.24
C SER A 752 34.81 -52.30 -25.63
N VAL A 753 33.96 -51.67 -26.48
CA VAL A 753 34.32 -50.84 -27.67
C VAL A 753 33.04 -50.24 -28.34
N ASP A 754 33.26 -49.13 -29.05
CA ASP A 754 32.48 -48.00 -29.55
C ASP A 754 31.33 -48.12 -30.61
N SER A 755 30.55 -47.01 -30.62
CA SER A 755 29.97 -46.23 -31.75
C SER A 755 28.65 -46.65 -32.44
N PHE A 756 27.61 -45.79 -32.39
CA PHE A 756 27.12 -44.92 -33.50
C PHE A 756 25.78 -44.22 -33.17
N GLN A 757 25.53 -43.13 -33.90
CA GLN A 757 24.47 -42.11 -33.83
C GLN A 757 23.00 -42.62 -33.80
N THR A 758 22.07 -41.84 -33.22
CA THR A 758 20.95 -41.14 -33.92
C THR A 758 19.88 -40.55 -32.99
N SER A 759 19.26 -39.49 -33.51
CA SER A 759 18.11 -38.66 -33.08
C SER A 759 16.89 -39.35 -32.45
N ARG A 760 16.18 -38.64 -31.55
CA ARG A 760 14.79 -38.95 -31.15
C ARG A 760 13.86 -37.74 -31.21
N GLN A 761 12.83 -37.85 -32.05
CA GLN A 761 11.52 -37.19 -31.96
C GLN A 761 10.46 -38.22 -31.53
N SER A 762 9.33 -37.70 -31.03
CA SER A 762 8.19 -38.30 -30.30
C SER A 762 7.45 -39.49 -30.94
N PRO A 763 6.54 -40.14 -30.19
CA PRO A 763 5.19 -40.37 -30.74
C PRO A 763 3.98 -40.25 -29.77
N VAL A 764 2.83 -40.19 -30.44
CA VAL A 764 1.40 -39.94 -30.12
C VAL A 764 0.66 -41.24 -29.69
N PRO A 765 -0.55 -41.19 -29.06
CA PRO A 765 -1.20 -42.35 -28.41
C PRO A 765 -2.19 -43.12 -29.32
N PRO A 766 -2.70 -44.30 -28.90
CA PRO A 766 -3.58 -45.13 -29.73
C PRO A 766 -5.10 -44.95 -29.45
N ARG A 767 -5.86 -45.20 -30.52
CA ARG A 767 -7.30 -45.54 -30.68
C ARG A 767 -7.32 -46.99 -31.22
N SER A 768 -8.33 -47.86 -31.23
CA SER A 768 -9.75 -47.97 -30.81
C SER A 768 -10.28 -49.30 -31.43
N THR A 769 -11.42 -49.87 -30.97
CA THR A 769 -12.48 -50.70 -31.66
C THR A 769 -12.84 -51.97 -30.88
N ALA A 770 -14.06 -52.53 -30.85
CA ALA A 770 -15.47 -52.19 -31.14
C ALA A 770 -16.31 -53.44 -30.72
N GLU A 771 -17.53 -53.31 -30.17
CA GLU A 771 -18.85 -53.86 -30.66
C GLU A 771 -19.73 -54.10 -29.40
N GLY A 772 -21.07 -53.96 -29.31
CA GLY A 772 -22.16 -53.49 -30.16
C GLY A 772 -23.55 -53.76 -29.50
N ARG A 773 -24.49 -52.79 -29.64
CA ARG A 773 -25.99 -52.82 -29.49
C ARG A 773 -26.66 -53.01 -28.10
N SER A 774 -27.82 -52.40 -27.75
CA SER A 774 -28.60 -51.20 -28.16
C SER A 774 -29.88 -51.09 -27.28
N GLY A 775 -30.31 -49.89 -26.85
CA GLY A 775 -31.67 -49.66 -26.30
C GLY A 775 -31.97 -48.31 -25.59
N ARG A 776 -32.30 -47.26 -26.37
CA ARG A 776 -33.35 -46.18 -26.24
C ARG A 776 -33.66 -45.55 -24.83
N ILE A 777 -33.83 -44.23 -24.56
CA ILE A 777 -34.18 -42.98 -25.32
C ILE A 777 -33.55 -41.72 -24.63
N PRO A 778 -33.25 -40.61 -25.36
CA PRO A 778 -32.69 -39.35 -24.86
C PRO A 778 -33.66 -38.14 -24.85
N LEU A 779 -33.35 -37.07 -24.10
CA LEU A 779 -33.71 -35.69 -24.42
C LEU A 779 -32.69 -34.71 -23.82
N GLY A 780 -32.06 -33.92 -24.68
CA GLY A 780 -31.28 -32.74 -24.33
C GLY A 780 -31.53 -31.67 -25.38
N ARG A 781 -31.27 -30.41 -25.06
CA ARG A 781 -30.88 -29.38 -26.03
C ARG A 781 -30.30 -28.16 -25.34
N ALA A 782 -29.04 -27.90 -25.65
CA ALA A 782 -28.45 -26.57 -25.70
C ALA A 782 -28.71 -25.97 -27.10
N SER A 783 -28.71 -24.64 -27.22
CA SER A 783 -28.38 -23.97 -28.48
C SER A 783 -27.70 -22.63 -28.22
N TRP A 784 -26.79 -22.28 -29.13
CA TRP A 784 -26.14 -20.99 -29.28
C TRP A 784 -26.24 -20.60 -30.78
N VAL A 785 -26.18 -19.29 -31.02
CA VAL A 785 -25.79 -18.55 -32.26
C VAL A 785 -26.88 -18.33 -33.33
N HIS A 786 -27.28 -17.07 -33.59
CA HIS A 786 -26.76 -16.24 -34.70
C HIS A 786 -27.31 -14.79 -34.76
N THR A 787 -26.45 -13.92 -35.29
CA THR A 787 -26.60 -12.51 -35.71
C THR A 787 -27.32 -12.35 -37.06
N SER A 788 -27.94 -11.17 -37.29
CA SER A 788 -28.11 -10.57 -38.63
C SER A 788 -28.29 -9.05 -38.57
N THR A 789 -27.89 -8.36 -39.65
CA THR A 789 -27.95 -6.91 -39.94
C THR A 789 -28.70 -6.66 -41.25
N SER A 790 -29.28 -5.45 -41.36
CA SER A 790 -29.56 -4.62 -42.56
C SER A 790 -31.01 -4.47 -43.11
N ASP A 791 -31.50 -3.22 -42.94
CA ASP A 791 -32.11 -2.25 -43.89
C ASP A 791 -33.55 -2.31 -44.47
N GLN A 792 -34.11 -1.07 -44.54
CA GLN A 792 -35.21 -0.49 -45.37
C GLN A 792 -36.68 -0.59 -44.86
N VAL A 793 -37.64 0.35 -45.05
CA VAL A 793 -37.82 1.77 -45.46
C VAL A 793 -39.35 2.10 -45.28
N GLU A 794 -39.67 3.33 -44.86
CA GLU A 794 -40.89 4.19 -45.09
C GLU A 794 -42.37 3.88 -44.71
N THR A 795 -42.98 4.95 -44.14
CA THR A 795 -44.32 5.61 -44.34
C THR A 795 -45.65 5.09 -43.80
N GLN A 796 -46.27 5.89 -42.91
CA GLN A 796 -47.57 6.63 -43.03
C GLN A 796 -47.77 7.46 -41.72
N MET A 797 -47.79 8.82 -41.67
CA MET A 797 -48.87 9.81 -41.99
C MET A 797 -50.24 9.40 -41.41
N ASP A 798 -51.01 10.16 -40.62
CA ASP A 798 -51.32 11.61 -40.46
C ASP A 798 -51.63 11.89 -38.95
N ASP A 799 -51.83 13.09 -38.39
CA ASP A 799 -52.22 14.40 -38.91
C ASP A 799 -51.89 15.52 -37.89
N SER A 800 -51.64 16.73 -38.40
CA SER A 800 -51.50 17.99 -37.61
C SER A 800 -52.86 18.76 -37.63
N PRO A 801 -53.06 19.99 -37.08
CA PRO A 801 -52.31 21.20 -37.44
C PRO A 801 -52.09 22.28 -36.34
N ARG A 802 -51.12 23.14 -36.68
CA ARG A 802 -50.65 24.38 -36.02
C ARG A 802 -51.66 25.54 -36.08
N ARG A 803 -51.54 26.50 -35.15
CA ARG A 803 -51.64 27.98 -35.36
C ARG A 803 -50.81 28.71 -34.27
N ARG A 804 -49.71 29.40 -34.59
CA ARG A 804 -49.53 30.83 -34.95
C ARG A 804 -49.95 31.86 -33.88
N GLY A 805 -48.94 32.50 -33.29
CA GLY A 805 -48.79 33.96 -33.15
C GLY A 805 -49.51 34.66 -32.00
N THR A 806 -48.75 35.36 -31.14
CA THR A 806 -48.74 36.85 -31.02
C THR A 806 -48.11 37.29 -29.69
N THR A 807 -47.24 38.29 -29.78
CA THR A 807 -46.76 39.16 -28.69
C THR A 807 -47.93 39.98 -28.11
N PRO A 808 -47.84 40.49 -26.88
CA PRO A 808 -47.54 41.92 -26.76
C PRO A 808 -46.62 42.33 -25.59
N GLN A 809 -46.01 43.50 -25.79
CA GLN A 809 -45.30 44.31 -24.81
C GLN A 809 -46.24 44.97 -23.77
N SER A 810 -45.76 45.16 -22.53
CA SER A 810 -45.75 46.43 -21.75
C SER A 810 -45.35 46.11 -20.30
N ARG A 811 -44.19 46.55 -19.80
CA ARG A 811 -43.84 47.86 -19.18
C ARG A 811 -44.50 48.13 -17.81
N SER A 812 -43.69 48.07 -16.74
CA SER A 812 -43.59 49.03 -15.60
C SER A 812 -42.63 48.44 -14.55
N ARG A 813 -41.37 48.93 -14.40
CA ARG A 813 -40.90 49.96 -13.45
C ARG A 813 -41.26 49.64 -11.97
N GLY A 814 -40.37 49.69 -10.98
CA GLY A 814 -38.98 50.18 -10.87
C GLY A 814 -38.27 49.55 -9.64
N ASN A 815 -36.93 49.54 -9.62
CA ASN A 815 -36.06 50.44 -8.83
C ASN A 815 -36.20 50.25 -7.30
N HIS A 816 -35.17 50.23 -6.48
CA HIS A 816 -33.71 50.29 -6.60
C HIS A 816 -33.20 50.10 -5.15
N HIS A 817 -31.98 49.56 -5.01
CA HIS A 817 -30.98 49.86 -3.97
C HIS A 817 -31.42 49.93 -2.49
N ARG A 818 -30.73 49.23 -1.59
CA ARG A 818 -29.29 49.38 -1.39
C ARG A 818 -28.72 48.19 -0.64
#